data_AF-A0A1G4BR68-F1
#
_entry.id   AF-A0A1G4BR68-F1
#
_cell.length_a   1.000
_cell.length_b   1.000
_cell.length_c   1.000
_cell.angle_alpha   90.00
_cell.angle_beta   90.00
_cell.angle_gamma   90.00
#
_symmetry.space_group_name_H-M   'P 1'
#
loop_
_entity.id
_entity.type
_entity.pdbx_description
1 polymer ?
#
loop_
_entity_poly.entity_id
_entity_poly.type
_entity_poly.pdbx_seq_one_letter_code
_entity_poly.pdbx_strand_id
1 'polypeptide(L)'
;MQFRDGNTGFLAVLGATLGAFIAGPVAAVSCSPYVPFVPIDPQDWVNPDNMTWGDFVPPPGTNWSDPARKGSSRNFNIALVVVDYPDRPFVITQPAHSTIFNNPQPAGADIPRENVPAFYRDLLNTPNELNNGHTLHEYWMEDSVGRFGVDLTAFGAYQLSGNGYQYGIDGSFNPGACPEGERCGLNIRTDALAAWRAEVGNATADAFELVFILSAGQDESSTWQEFGEMKFNGPEDVPDEFGPPKKANSSQPNYARTRYVPWSSWAAASTLWPNAGGGSSTQGESSGMAVYAHELSHLLDIGDNYNNPYGLPLRRAYTGPWSMMSRGSFNGPGGPHTRWQIPALQGASMGSLHTLRDKFQLGLIDKTDILWLSREGLATSGIAVANLVARSVDPGDGLMGVRIIMDGDRSPACNVTTEVLCDGGRWDNYDIEVVDRMGSDSFQPDSGVLLSKSKNVDNQPFQWVIDANPEDIELVDFYRPNGSVAMITLGDYRQLADALFHAGTNSGSEFEFIDVPNSLHFYIVDRHRDDEGILSYTVAIRSLTGEGGASTHDVALEDGAVTGAKNSTATSQGVTCSFQLTNSGTYVAVDPDAAQHPEDVSAFLGSDVYRLSAEVEGAGWRVALPNALVTAKFGEIKTTFVSVGAASDAASTAVVTLKATSESDPSVAASAQCQVTKS
;
A
#
# COMPACT_ATOMS: atom_id res chain seq x y z
N MET A 1 -21.81 12.13 67.99
CA MET A 1 -21.68 11.04 68.96
C MET A 1 -20.18 10.80 69.14
N GLN A 2 -19.66 11.06 70.33
CA GLN A 2 -18.24 11.02 70.71
C GLN A 2 -17.70 9.59 70.77
N PHE A 3 -16.41 9.39 70.48
CA PHE A 3 -15.36 8.75 71.31
C PHE A 3 -14.00 9.12 70.66
N ARG A 4 -13.17 10.04 71.21
CA ARG A 4 -12.20 9.97 72.34
C ARG A 4 -10.85 9.27 72.03
N ASP A 5 -9.84 10.12 71.83
CA ASP A 5 -8.52 10.26 72.49
C ASP A 5 -7.54 9.10 72.77
N GLY A 6 -6.25 9.40 72.51
CA GLY A 6 -5.05 8.89 73.22
C GLY A 6 -3.83 8.73 72.29
N ASN A 7 -2.94 9.70 72.04
CA ASN A 7 -1.96 10.47 72.84
C ASN A 7 -0.56 9.81 73.00
N THR A 8 0.49 10.64 72.80
CA THR A 8 1.96 10.49 73.09
C THR A 8 2.76 9.49 72.25
N GLY A 9 4.02 9.72 71.84
CA GLY A 9 5.02 10.76 72.10
C GLY A 9 6.33 10.42 71.35
N PHE A 10 7.18 11.44 71.20
CA PHE A 10 8.52 11.47 70.58
C PHE A 10 9.44 10.26 70.79
N LEU A 11 10.18 9.86 69.74
CA LEU A 11 11.62 9.57 69.80
C LEU A 11 12.24 9.48 68.40
N ALA A 12 13.13 10.43 68.11
CA ALA A 12 14.05 10.37 66.98
C ALA A 12 15.22 9.44 67.34
N VAL A 13 15.53 8.49 66.45
CA VAL A 13 16.81 7.76 66.43
C VAL A 13 17.29 7.71 64.98
N LEU A 14 18.38 8.42 64.71
CA LEU A 14 19.24 8.22 63.55
C LEU A 14 19.78 6.78 63.60
N GLY A 15 19.51 5.99 62.57
CA GLY A 15 20.14 4.69 62.33
C GLY A 15 20.68 4.64 60.91
N ALA A 16 21.97 4.90 60.75
CA ALA A 16 22.69 4.64 59.51
C ALA A 16 22.83 3.12 59.32
N THR A 17 22.27 2.59 58.25
CA THR A 17 22.54 1.21 57.80
C THR A 17 23.07 1.23 56.37
N LEU A 18 24.36 0.89 56.27
CA LEU A 18 25.04 0.45 55.05
C LEU A 18 24.26 -0.74 54.47
N GLY A 19 23.53 -0.51 53.37
CA GLY A 19 22.95 -1.58 52.55
C GLY A 19 23.92 -1.92 51.43
N ALA A 20 24.65 -3.02 51.57
CA ALA A 20 25.41 -3.62 50.47
C ALA A 20 24.42 -4.05 49.38
N PHE A 21 24.45 -3.40 48.22
CA PHE A 21 23.77 -3.90 47.03
C PHE A 21 24.51 -5.16 46.55
N ILE A 22 23.99 -6.32 46.93
CA ILE A 22 24.29 -7.57 46.25
C ILE A 22 23.53 -7.49 44.93
N ALA A 23 24.25 -7.23 43.84
CA ALA A 23 23.73 -7.44 42.50
C ALA A 23 23.34 -8.93 42.38
N GLY A 24 22.04 -9.21 42.39
CA GLY A 24 21.52 -10.53 42.06
C GLY A 24 21.87 -10.88 40.62
N PRO A 25 21.94 -12.17 40.26
CA PRO A 25 22.20 -12.58 38.90
C PRO A 25 21.10 -12.02 38.01
N VAL A 26 21.49 -11.25 36.99
CA VAL A 26 20.61 -10.84 35.91
C VAL A 26 20.00 -12.12 35.33
N ALA A 27 18.67 -12.21 35.36
CA ALA A 27 17.95 -13.31 34.75
C ALA A 27 18.41 -13.42 33.29
N ALA A 28 18.94 -14.58 32.92
CA ALA A 28 19.32 -14.88 31.54
C ALA A 28 18.10 -14.66 30.64
N VAL A 29 18.19 -13.65 29.77
CA VAL A 29 17.20 -13.42 28.71
C VAL A 29 17.16 -14.68 27.86
N SER A 30 15.98 -15.27 27.79
CA SER A 30 15.68 -16.48 27.03
C SER A 30 15.87 -16.22 25.53
N CYS A 31 16.78 -17.01 24.94
CA CYS A 31 16.87 -17.51 23.56
C CYS A 31 16.58 -16.56 22.37
N SER A 32 17.64 -16.31 21.59
CA SER A 32 17.63 -15.75 20.22
C SER A 32 16.41 -16.18 19.38
N PRO A 33 15.58 -15.25 18.89
CA PRO A 33 14.44 -15.56 18.00
C PRO A 33 14.89 -15.89 16.56
N TYR A 34 16.14 -15.61 16.19
CA TYR A 34 16.62 -15.80 14.82
C TYR A 34 17.14 -17.21 14.57
N VAL A 35 16.69 -17.81 13.47
CA VAL A 35 17.25 -19.04 12.90
C VAL A 35 18.47 -18.65 12.06
N PRO A 36 19.67 -19.20 12.31
CA PRO A 36 20.86 -18.83 11.55
C PRO A 36 20.68 -19.01 10.04
N PHE A 37 21.15 -18.04 9.26
CA PHE A 37 21.08 -18.03 7.79
C PHE A 37 19.66 -17.99 7.20
N VAL A 38 18.65 -17.68 8.01
CA VAL A 38 17.30 -17.36 7.55
C VAL A 38 17.12 -15.83 7.64
N PRO A 39 16.64 -15.16 6.59
CA PRO A 39 16.34 -13.73 6.63
C PRO A 39 15.33 -13.41 7.75
N ILE A 40 15.50 -12.27 8.40
CA ILE A 40 14.61 -11.85 9.50
C ILE A 40 13.26 -11.33 8.98
N ASP A 41 13.25 -10.90 7.73
CA ASP A 41 12.12 -10.32 7.01
C ASP A 41 12.25 -10.67 5.51
N PRO A 42 12.02 -11.93 5.13
CA PRO A 42 12.06 -12.32 3.73
C PRO A 42 10.91 -11.65 2.96
N GLN A 43 11.22 -11.11 1.78
CA GLN A 43 10.22 -10.66 0.83
C GLN A 43 9.54 -11.89 0.21
N ASP A 44 8.22 -11.94 0.32
CA ASP A 44 7.37 -13.02 -0.20
C ASP A 44 6.12 -12.41 -0.83
N TRP A 45 6.34 -11.64 -1.89
CA TRP A 45 5.27 -10.99 -2.61
C TRP A 45 4.42 -12.04 -3.37
N VAL A 46 3.13 -11.74 -3.50
CA VAL A 46 2.15 -12.61 -4.14
C VAL A 46 1.46 -11.86 -5.27
N ASN A 47 1.36 -12.47 -6.45
CA ASN A 47 0.53 -11.94 -7.52
C ASN A 47 -0.96 -11.95 -7.10
N PRO A 48 -1.68 -10.81 -7.09
CA PRO A 48 -3.10 -10.75 -6.78
C PRO A 48 -3.98 -11.70 -7.61
N ASP A 49 -3.55 -12.10 -8.80
CA ASP A 49 -4.24 -13.12 -9.62
C ASP A 49 -4.41 -14.46 -8.89
N ASN A 50 -3.52 -14.77 -7.95
CA ASN A 50 -3.51 -16.02 -7.18
C ASN A 50 -4.19 -15.91 -5.82
N MET A 51 -4.65 -14.71 -5.43
CA MET A 51 -5.32 -14.49 -4.15
C MET A 51 -6.81 -14.85 -4.20
N THR A 52 -7.34 -15.21 -3.05
CA THR A 52 -8.74 -15.59 -2.81
C THR A 52 -9.29 -14.85 -1.61
N TRP A 53 -10.60 -14.86 -1.39
CA TRP A 53 -11.19 -14.32 -0.17
C TRP A 53 -10.66 -14.96 1.13
N GLY A 54 -10.02 -16.14 1.06
CA GLY A 54 -9.34 -16.76 2.20
C GLY A 54 -8.07 -16.02 2.65
N ASP A 55 -7.54 -15.13 1.83
CA ASP A 55 -6.37 -14.30 2.13
C ASP A 55 -6.72 -13.01 2.90
N PHE A 56 -8.01 -12.73 3.12
CA PHE A 56 -8.43 -11.57 3.89
C PHE A 56 -8.08 -11.72 5.39
N VAL A 57 -7.43 -10.70 5.95
CA VAL A 57 -7.07 -10.65 7.38
C VAL A 57 -7.69 -9.38 7.98
N PRO A 58 -8.64 -9.46 8.93
CA PRO A 58 -9.24 -8.25 9.51
C PRO A 58 -8.26 -7.47 10.40
N PRO A 59 -8.32 -6.12 10.43
CA PRO A 59 -7.57 -5.33 11.40
C PRO A 59 -7.99 -5.63 12.85
N PRO A 60 -7.04 -5.89 13.78
CA PRO A 60 -7.36 -6.24 15.16
C PRO A 60 -8.22 -5.20 15.88
N GLY A 61 -9.17 -5.67 16.70
CA GLY A 61 -9.99 -4.80 17.55
C GLY A 61 -11.03 -3.95 16.82
N THR A 62 -11.23 -4.17 15.52
CA THR A 62 -12.16 -3.40 14.70
C THR A 62 -13.38 -4.22 14.26
N ASN A 63 -14.46 -3.51 13.93
CA ASN A 63 -15.65 -4.07 13.29
C ASN A 63 -16.22 -2.98 12.37
N TRP A 64 -15.45 -2.64 11.34
CA TRP A 64 -15.73 -1.49 10.47
C TRP A 64 -16.95 -1.69 9.57
N SER A 65 -17.34 -2.93 9.32
CA SER A 65 -18.53 -3.27 8.53
C SER A 65 -19.85 -3.15 9.29
N ASP A 66 -19.84 -2.91 10.61
CA ASP A 66 -21.08 -2.72 11.40
C ASP A 66 -21.84 -1.45 10.96
N PRO A 67 -23.00 -1.58 10.30
CA PRO A 67 -23.74 -0.42 9.78
C PRO A 67 -24.35 0.47 10.89
N ALA A 68 -24.39 -0.01 12.14
CA ALA A 68 -24.80 0.78 13.28
C ALA A 68 -23.70 1.76 13.75
N ARG A 69 -22.44 1.50 13.41
CA ARG A 69 -21.33 2.40 13.67
C ARG A 69 -21.35 3.53 12.65
N LYS A 70 -21.24 4.77 13.11
CA LYS A 70 -21.12 5.95 12.24
C LYS A 70 -19.71 6.50 12.35
N GLY A 71 -19.25 7.14 11.27
CA GLY A 71 -17.99 7.86 11.26
C GLY A 71 -17.99 8.92 12.36
N SER A 72 -16.90 9.01 13.10
CA SER A 72 -16.76 9.95 14.22
C SER A 72 -16.77 11.41 13.77
N SER A 73 -16.40 11.66 12.51
CA SER A 73 -16.43 12.97 11.87
C SER A 73 -17.68 13.13 11.00
N ARG A 74 -17.94 12.19 10.08
CA ARG A 74 -19.13 12.22 9.23
C ARG A 74 -19.47 10.87 8.59
N ASN A 75 -20.72 10.74 8.14
CA ASN A 75 -21.11 9.76 7.13
C ASN A 75 -21.46 10.47 5.82
N PHE A 76 -20.99 9.93 4.71
CA PHE A 76 -21.37 10.38 3.38
C PHE A 76 -22.81 10.00 3.08
N ASN A 77 -23.66 10.95 2.69
CA ASN A 77 -25.02 10.67 2.22
C ASN A 77 -25.07 10.60 0.69
N ILE A 78 -24.99 9.39 0.14
CA ILE A 78 -24.80 9.16 -1.30
C ILE A 78 -26.05 8.56 -1.94
N ALA A 79 -26.43 9.08 -3.11
CA ALA A 79 -27.45 8.48 -3.96
C ALA A 79 -26.81 7.50 -4.95
N LEU A 80 -27.30 6.26 -5.02
CA LEU A 80 -27.01 5.29 -6.08
C LEU A 80 -28.15 5.31 -7.10
N VAL A 81 -27.93 5.92 -8.26
CA VAL A 81 -28.90 5.99 -9.35
C VAL A 81 -28.56 4.91 -10.38
N VAL A 82 -29.42 3.90 -10.51
CA VAL A 82 -29.19 2.80 -11.45
C VAL A 82 -29.96 3.02 -12.77
N VAL A 83 -29.26 2.85 -13.89
CA VAL A 83 -29.82 3.09 -15.23
C VAL A 83 -29.56 1.93 -16.22
N ASP A 84 -30.55 1.63 -17.06
CA ASP A 84 -30.44 0.71 -18.20
C ASP A 84 -30.85 1.38 -19.52
N TYR A 85 -30.79 0.60 -20.61
CA TYR A 85 -30.94 1.09 -21.98
C TYR A 85 -31.96 0.28 -22.78
N PRO A 86 -32.45 0.79 -23.93
CA PRO A 86 -33.32 0.02 -24.82
C PRO A 86 -32.66 -1.22 -25.42
N ASP A 87 -31.36 -1.17 -25.70
CA ASP A 87 -30.56 -2.26 -26.28
C ASP A 87 -29.82 -3.12 -25.23
N ARG A 88 -29.69 -2.61 -24.01
CA ARG A 88 -28.92 -3.25 -22.94
C ARG A 88 -29.67 -3.15 -21.60
N PRO A 89 -30.46 -4.18 -21.23
CA PRO A 89 -31.00 -4.28 -19.88
C PRO A 89 -29.87 -4.55 -18.88
N PHE A 90 -30.13 -4.36 -17.58
CA PHE A 90 -29.23 -4.83 -16.52
C PHE A 90 -28.87 -6.29 -16.73
N VAL A 91 -27.57 -6.60 -16.73
CA VAL A 91 -27.04 -7.93 -17.01
C VAL A 91 -27.51 -8.91 -15.93
N ILE A 92 -27.58 -8.49 -14.67
CA ILE A 92 -28.08 -9.34 -13.56
C ILE A 92 -29.54 -9.78 -13.71
N THR A 93 -30.32 -9.14 -14.59
CA THR A 93 -31.72 -9.52 -14.85
C THR A 93 -31.86 -10.68 -15.84
N GLN A 94 -30.75 -11.10 -16.44
CA GLN A 94 -30.71 -12.14 -17.46
C GLN A 94 -30.27 -13.49 -16.86
N PRO A 95 -30.51 -14.62 -17.57
CA PRO A 95 -30.01 -15.92 -17.13
C PRO A 95 -28.48 -15.94 -17.03
N ALA A 96 -27.96 -16.74 -16.11
CA ALA A 96 -26.51 -16.91 -15.95
C ALA A 96 -25.83 -17.22 -17.30
N HIS A 97 -24.70 -16.55 -17.55
CA HIS A 97 -23.87 -16.72 -18.75
C HIS A 97 -24.56 -16.42 -20.09
N SER A 98 -25.68 -15.67 -20.10
CA SER A 98 -26.45 -15.44 -21.33
C SER A 98 -25.89 -14.38 -22.27
N THR A 99 -25.07 -13.45 -21.77
CA THR A 99 -24.49 -12.36 -22.58
C THR A 99 -23.26 -12.81 -23.36
N ILE A 100 -22.89 -12.05 -24.40
CA ILE A 100 -21.65 -12.29 -25.18
C ILE A 100 -20.38 -12.26 -24.30
N PHE A 101 -20.44 -11.54 -23.18
CA PHE A 101 -19.37 -11.48 -22.19
C PHE A 101 -19.41 -12.64 -21.18
N ASN A 102 -20.25 -13.66 -21.37
CA ASN A 102 -20.41 -14.78 -20.44
C ASN A 102 -20.86 -14.36 -19.02
N ASN A 103 -21.65 -13.28 -18.94
CA ASN A 103 -22.26 -12.73 -17.73
C ASN A 103 -23.81 -12.79 -17.83
N PRO A 104 -24.55 -12.61 -16.72
CA PRO A 104 -24.06 -12.51 -15.34
C PRO A 104 -23.46 -13.83 -14.86
N GLN A 105 -22.60 -13.76 -13.85
CA GLN A 105 -22.16 -14.92 -13.09
C GLN A 105 -23.36 -15.50 -12.31
N PRO A 106 -23.38 -16.82 -12.03
CA PRO A 106 -24.53 -17.47 -11.41
C PRO A 106 -24.97 -16.87 -10.07
N ALA A 107 -24.04 -16.27 -9.31
CA ALA A 107 -24.30 -15.69 -7.99
C ALA A 107 -25.19 -14.41 -8.04
N GLY A 108 -25.39 -13.80 -9.20
CA GLY A 108 -26.21 -12.59 -9.36
C GLY A 108 -27.03 -12.60 -10.66
N ALA A 109 -27.54 -13.76 -11.08
CA ALA A 109 -28.39 -13.90 -12.26
C ALA A 109 -29.89 -13.89 -11.90
N ASP A 110 -30.73 -13.67 -12.92
CA ASP A 110 -32.20 -13.75 -12.83
C ASP A 110 -32.83 -12.82 -11.77
N ILE A 111 -32.19 -11.69 -11.46
CA ILE A 111 -32.69 -10.69 -10.52
C ILE A 111 -33.83 -9.90 -11.19
N PRO A 112 -35.03 -9.81 -10.58
CA PRO A 112 -36.10 -8.98 -11.14
C PRO A 112 -35.66 -7.51 -11.29
N ARG A 113 -36.03 -6.86 -12.39
CA ARG A 113 -35.59 -5.47 -12.71
C ARG A 113 -35.92 -4.49 -11.60
N GLU A 114 -37.06 -4.64 -10.95
CA GLU A 114 -37.50 -3.82 -9.81
C GLU A 114 -36.61 -3.97 -8.56
N ASN A 115 -35.86 -5.07 -8.44
CA ASN A 115 -34.96 -5.34 -7.32
C ASN A 115 -33.52 -4.89 -7.57
N VAL A 116 -33.16 -4.52 -8.81
CA VAL A 116 -31.79 -4.09 -9.18
C VAL A 116 -31.24 -2.97 -8.28
N PRO A 117 -31.98 -1.88 -7.97
CA PRO A 117 -31.46 -0.83 -7.10
C PRO A 117 -31.11 -1.36 -5.69
N ALA A 118 -31.97 -2.19 -5.12
CA ALA A 118 -31.75 -2.77 -3.80
C ALA A 118 -30.58 -3.77 -3.82
N PHE A 119 -30.48 -4.60 -4.87
CA PHE A 119 -29.39 -5.54 -5.07
C PHE A 119 -28.02 -4.83 -5.04
N TYR A 120 -27.85 -3.76 -5.82
CA TYR A 120 -26.57 -3.05 -5.87
C TYR A 120 -26.28 -2.22 -4.62
N ARG A 121 -27.31 -1.63 -3.98
CA ARG A 121 -27.15 -1.01 -2.66
C ARG A 121 -26.60 -2.01 -1.66
N ASP A 122 -27.19 -3.21 -1.63
CA ASP A 122 -26.84 -4.22 -0.64
C ASP A 122 -25.47 -4.82 -0.94
N LEU A 123 -25.17 -5.11 -2.21
CA LEU A 123 -23.84 -5.54 -2.65
C LEU A 123 -22.75 -4.54 -2.22
N LEU A 124 -22.98 -3.24 -2.38
CA LEU A 124 -21.97 -2.22 -2.12
C LEU A 124 -21.89 -1.78 -0.65
N ASN A 125 -23.00 -1.76 0.09
CA ASN A 125 -23.06 -1.06 1.38
C ASN A 125 -23.84 -1.78 2.49
N THR A 126 -24.20 -3.06 2.30
CA THR A 126 -24.81 -3.88 3.35
C THR A 126 -24.03 -5.18 3.51
N PRO A 127 -23.51 -5.51 4.71
CA PRO A 127 -22.80 -6.79 4.91
C PRO A 127 -23.73 -7.97 4.58
N ASN A 128 -23.31 -8.84 3.65
CA ASN A 128 -24.07 -10.02 3.23
C ASN A 128 -23.14 -11.14 2.69
N GLU A 129 -23.70 -12.29 2.32
CA GLU A 129 -22.92 -13.43 1.83
C GLU A 129 -22.22 -13.13 0.49
N LEU A 130 -22.84 -12.36 -0.40
CA LEU A 130 -22.33 -12.10 -1.75
C LEU A 130 -21.08 -11.21 -1.74
N ASN A 131 -21.00 -10.23 -0.82
CA ASN A 131 -19.83 -9.38 -0.63
C ASN A 131 -18.90 -9.87 0.49
N ASN A 132 -19.08 -11.09 1.01
CA ASN A 132 -18.33 -11.63 2.14
C ASN A 132 -18.38 -10.75 3.41
N GLY A 133 -19.42 -9.94 3.56
CA GLY A 133 -19.58 -8.98 4.65
C GLY A 133 -18.89 -7.64 4.43
N HIS A 134 -18.22 -7.44 3.29
CA HIS A 134 -17.43 -6.25 3.03
C HIS A 134 -18.20 -5.15 2.31
N THR A 135 -17.96 -3.90 2.71
CA THR A 135 -18.80 -2.76 2.27
C THR A 135 -18.01 -1.50 2.02
N LEU A 136 -18.59 -0.58 1.25
CA LEU A 136 -18.02 0.74 1.03
C LEU A 136 -17.96 1.52 2.35
N HIS A 137 -18.96 1.34 3.22
CA HIS A 137 -18.92 1.87 4.58
C HIS A 137 -17.70 1.35 5.36
N GLU A 138 -17.44 0.04 5.32
CA GLU A 138 -16.27 -0.57 5.95
C GLU A 138 -14.97 0.04 5.43
N TYR A 139 -14.82 0.14 4.09
CA TYR A 139 -13.63 0.72 3.47
C TYR A 139 -13.32 2.11 4.03
N TRP A 140 -14.31 3.02 4.02
CA TRP A 140 -14.09 4.39 4.50
C TRP A 140 -13.86 4.44 6.01
N MET A 141 -14.51 3.57 6.78
CA MET A 141 -14.27 3.46 8.22
C MET A 141 -12.87 2.95 8.52
N GLU A 142 -12.37 1.96 7.79
CA GLU A 142 -11.02 1.44 7.96
C GLU A 142 -9.97 2.47 7.55
N ASP A 143 -10.11 3.00 6.34
CA ASP A 143 -9.12 3.88 5.72
C ASP A 143 -8.96 5.23 6.41
N SER A 144 -10.00 5.65 7.15
CA SER A 144 -10.01 6.87 7.95
C SER A 144 -9.97 6.64 9.45
N VAL A 145 -9.64 5.43 9.89
CA VAL A 145 -9.53 5.10 11.33
C VAL A 145 -10.82 5.45 12.10
N GLY A 146 -11.95 5.18 11.45
CA GLY A 146 -13.30 5.35 11.96
C GLY A 146 -13.87 6.77 11.83
N ARG A 147 -13.21 7.69 11.10
CA ARG A 147 -13.67 9.07 10.96
C ARG A 147 -14.82 9.20 9.97
N PHE A 148 -14.76 8.51 8.84
CA PHE A 148 -15.70 8.62 7.73
C PHE A 148 -16.46 7.30 7.51
N GLY A 149 -17.78 7.38 7.42
CA GLY A 149 -18.64 6.28 7.02
C GLY A 149 -19.44 6.59 5.75
N VAL A 150 -20.26 5.65 5.28
CA VAL A 150 -21.08 5.82 4.06
C VAL A 150 -22.51 5.35 4.33
N ASP A 151 -23.46 6.22 4.02
CA ASP A 151 -24.88 5.93 3.87
C ASP A 151 -25.24 5.94 2.38
N LEU A 152 -25.73 4.82 1.86
CA LEU A 152 -26.03 4.65 0.44
C LEU A 152 -27.54 4.43 0.21
N THR A 153 -28.18 5.31 -0.54
CA THR A 153 -29.60 5.20 -0.89
C THR A 153 -29.77 4.97 -2.39
N ALA A 154 -30.43 3.88 -2.79
CA ALA A 154 -30.60 3.54 -4.19
C ALA A 154 -31.93 4.03 -4.80
N PHE A 155 -31.87 4.38 -6.09
CA PHE A 155 -32.96 4.89 -6.91
C PHE A 155 -32.94 4.25 -8.30
N GLY A 156 -34.11 4.17 -8.94
CA GLY A 156 -34.30 3.54 -10.25
C GLY A 156 -35.09 2.23 -10.13
N ALA A 157 -35.07 1.34 -11.12
CA ALA A 157 -34.27 1.35 -12.35
C ALA A 157 -34.84 2.28 -13.44
N TYR A 158 -34.05 3.27 -13.89
CA TYR A 158 -34.43 4.18 -14.97
C TYR A 158 -33.93 3.69 -16.33
N GLN A 159 -34.83 3.57 -17.31
CA GLN A 159 -34.42 3.31 -18.69
C GLN A 159 -34.14 4.64 -19.40
N LEU A 160 -32.91 4.83 -19.86
CA LEU A 160 -32.53 6.02 -20.63
C LEU A 160 -33.06 5.94 -22.06
N SER A 161 -33.11 7.08 -22.75
CA SER A 161 -33.66 7.16 -24.11
C SER A 161 -32.70 6.66 -25.20
N GLY A 162 -31.39 6.79 -24.96
CA GLY A 162 -30.36 6.30 -25.88
C GLY A 162 -29.98 4.85 -25.61
N ASN A 163 -29.40 4.20 -26.61
CA ASN A 163 -28.78 2.89 -26.47
C ASN A 163 -27.46 2.97 -25.69
N GLY A 164 -27.06 1.90 -25.02
CA GLY A 164 -25.86 1.84 -24.18
C GLY A 164 -24.59 2.25 -24.93
N TYR A 165 -24.42 1.78 -26.18
CA TYR A 165 -23.27 2.17 -27.02
C TYR A 165 -23.22 3.66 -27.35
N GLN A 166 -24.35 4.38 -27.31
CA GLN A 166 -24.37 5.82 -27.59
C GLN A 166 -23.82 6.64 -26.42
N TYR A 167 -23.85 6.07 -25.21
CA TYR A 167 -23.22 6.64 -24.01
C TYR A 167 -21.79 6.14 -23.81
N GLY A 168 -21.48 4.91 -24.21
CA GLY A 168 -20.13 4.33 -24.06
C GLY A 168 -19.14 4.83 -25.11
N ILE A 169 -19.55 4.92 -26.38
CA ILE A 169 -18.67 5.36 -27.46
C ILE A 169 -18.47 6.87 -27.43
N ASP A 170 -17.21 7.27 -27.36
CA ASP A 170 -16.76 8.65 -27.42
C ASP A 170 -15.71 8.87 -28.54
N GLY A 171 -15.63 10.09 -29.06
CA GLY A 171 -14.70 10.45 -30.12
C GLY A 171 -13.23 10.54 -29.68
N SER A 172 -12.94 10.61 -28.38
CA SER A 172 -11.57 10.67 -27.84
C SER A 172 -10.96 9.27 -27.63
N PHE A 173 -11.71 8.34 -27.04
CA PHE A 173 -11.26 6.97 -26.75
C PHE A 173 -11.49 6.04 -27.93
N ASN A 174 -12.64 6.15 -28.62
CA ASN A 174 -13.07 5.22 -29.65
C ASN A 174 -13.37 5.94 -30.99
N PRO A 175 -12.42 6.71 -31.54
CA PRO A 175 -12.65 7.50 -32.75
C PRO A 175 -13.10 6.61 -33.91
N GLY A 176 -14.26 6.95 -34.49
CA GLY A 176 -14.83 6.23 -35.64
C GLY A 176 -15.65 4.98 -35.29
N ALA A 177 -15.80 4.62 -34.00
CA ALA A 177 -16.52 3.43 -33.58
C ALA A 177 -18.05 3.60 -33.55
N CYS A 178 -18.57 4.84 -33.61
CA CYS A 178 -20.02 5.07 -33.52
C CYS A 178 -20.74 4.48 -34.75
N PRO A 179 -21.80 3.68 -34.58
CA PRO A 179 -22.52 3.06 -35.70
C PRO A 179 -23.00 4.06 -36.75
N GLU A 180 -22.93 3.66 -38.02
CA GLU A 180 -23.23 4.56 -39.15
C GLU A 180 -24.68 5.09 -39.09
N GLY A 181 -24.79 6.42 -39.21
CA GLY A 181 -26.06 7.14 -39.11
C GLY A 181 -26.61 7.29 -37.69
N GLU A 182 -25.89 6.82 -36.66
CA GLU A 182 -26.21 7.04 -35.26
C GLU A 182 -25.47 8.25 -34.68
N ARG A 183 -25.91 8.68 -33.49
CA ARG A 183 -25.22 9.68 -32.67
C ARG A 183 -24.71 9.04 -31.38
N CYS A 184 -23.41 9.13 -31.13
CA CYS A 184 -22.78 8.70 -29.87
C CYS A 184 -22.20 9.92 -29.11
N GLY A 185 -21.52 9.68 -27.99
CA GLY A 185 -21.07 10.74 -27.08
C GLY A 185 -22.22 11.40 -26.32
N LEU A 186 -23.27 10.63 -26.01
CA LEU A 186 -24.34 11.10 -25.13
C LEU A 186 -23.84 11.24 -23.69
N ASN A 187 -24.39 12.20 -22.95
CA ASN A 187 -23.96 12.46 -21.59
C ASN A 187 -24.86 11.71 -20.59
N ILE A 188 -24.35 10.60 -20.06
CA ILE A 188 -25.08 9.77 -19.09
C ILE A 188 -25.46 10.54 -17.82
N ARG A 189 -24.61 11.47 -17.33
CA ARG A 189 -24.93 12.27 -16.13
C ARG A 189 -26.15 13.13 -16.35
N THR A 190 -26.21 13.81 -17.50
CA THR A 190 -27.34 14.67 -17.84
C THR A 190 -28.64 13.86 -17.83
N ASP A 191 -28.66 12.72 -18.50
CA ASP A 191 -29.89 11.95 -18.69
C ASP A 191 -30.29 11.17 -17.43
N ALA A 192 -29.33 10.55 -16.73
CA ALA A 192 -29.59 9.81 -15.50
C ALA A 192 -30.05 10.72 -14.36
N LEU A 193 -29.39 11.87 -14.16
CA LEU A 193 -29.78 12.82 -13.12
C LEU A 193 -31.12 13.48 -13.44
N ALA A 194 -31.42 13.72 -14.73
CA ALA A 194 -32.73 14.23 -15.13
C ALA A 194 -33.85 13.20 -14.84
N ALA A 195 -33.64 11.93 -15.16
CA ALA A 195 -34.60 10.86 -14.88
C ALA A 195 -34.86 10.72 -13.37
N TRP A 196 -33.79 10.67 -12.57
CA TRP A 196 -33.89 10.60 -11.11
C TRP A 196 -34.61 11.81 -10.51
N ARG A 197 -34.21 13.03 -10.89
CA ARG A 197 -34.83 14.27 -10.37
C ARG A 197 -36.30 14.40 -10.77
N ALA A 198 -36.70 13.85 -11.92
CA ALA A 198 -38.10 13.82 -12.33
C ALA A 198 -38.96 12.93 -11.42
N GLU A 199 -38.40 11.86 -10.86
CA GLU A 199 -39.09 10.98 -9.89
C GLU A 199 -39.14 11.60 -8.49
N VAL A 200 -37.98 11.98 -7.94
CA VAL A 200 -37.87 12.32 -6.51
C VAL A 200 -38.04 13.81 -6.21
N GLY A 201 -37.96 14.66 -7.24
CA GLY A 201 -37.96 16.11 -7.13
C GLY A 201 -36.61 16.70 -6.67
N ASN A 202 -36.34 17.96 -7.05
CA ASN A 202 -35.07 18.61 -6.76
C ASN A 202 -34.75 18.68 -5.27
N ALA A 203 -35.73 18.96 -4.40
CA ALA A 203 -35.48 19.07 -2.97
C ALA A 203 -34.95 17.77 -2.34
N THR A 204 -35.44 16.61 -2.80
CA THR A 204 -34.95 15.30 -2.35
C THR A 204 -33.57 15.02 -2.93
N ALA A 205 -33.37 15.29 -4.22
CA ALA A 205 -32.09 15.08 -4.89
C ALA A 205 -30.96 15.94 -4.29
N ASP A 206 -31.26 17.20 -3.94
CA ASP A 206 -30.30 18.16 -3.37
C ASP A 206 -29.96 17.85 -1.89
N ALA A 207 -30.60 16.86 -1.26
CA ALA A 207 -30.26 16.40 0.08
C ALA A 207 -29.10 15.38 0.10
N PHE A 208 -28.73 14.82 -1.06
CA PHE A 208 -27.55 13.98 -1.22
C PHE A 208 -26.36 14.85 -1.57
N GLU A 209 -25.22 14.59 -0.94
CA GLU A 209 -24.00 15.34 -1.23
C GLU A 209 -23.37 14.90 -2.55
N LEU A 210 -23.51 13.62 -2.89
CA LEU A 210 -22.85 12.97 -4.03
C LEU A 210 -23.77 11.94 -4.67
N VAL A 211 -23.52 11.64 -5.96
CA VAL A 211 -24.32 10.66 -6.73
C VAL A 211 -23.41 9.67 -7.44
N PHE A 212 -23.63 8.38 -7.20
CA PHE A 212 -23.11 7.30 -8.02
C PHE A 212 -24.13 6.91 -9.08
N ILE A 213 -23.72 6.89 -10.34
CA ILE A 213 -24.55 6.45 -11.46
C ILE A 213 -24.04 5.08 -11.90
N LEU A 214 -24.81 4.04 -11.61
CA LEU A 214 -24.51 2.68 -12.04
C LEU A 214 -25.26 2.39 -13.34
N SER A 215 -24.50 2.13 -14.39
CA SER A 215 -25.00 1.77 -15.72
C SER A 215 -25.03 0.27 -15.92
N ALA A 216 -26.12 -0.23 -16.52
CA ALA A 216 -26.22 -1.61 -17.00
C ALA A 216 -25.03 -1.97 -17.91
N GLY A 217 -24.44 -3.15 -17.77
CA GLY A 217 -23.32 -3.66 -18.56
C GLY A 217 -21.95 -3.44 -17.92
N GLN A 218 -20.91 -3.88 -18.63
CA GLN A 218 -19.53 -3.74 -18.21
C GLN A 218 -18.99 -2.32 -18.43
N ASP A 219 -17.79 -2.06 -17.93
CA ASP A 219 -16.95 -0.91 -18.26
C ASP A 219 -15.77 -1.27 -19.20
N GLU A 220 -15.25 -0.29 -19.95
CA GLU A 220 -14.21 -0.53 -20.97
C GLU A 220 -12.88 -0.93 -20.31
N SER A 221 -12.59 -0.36 -19.13
CA SER A 221 -11.36 -0.63 -18.36
C SER A 221 -11.21 -2.10 -17.98
N SER A 222 -12.33 -2.79 -17.71
CA SER A 222 -12.35 -4.20 -17.32
C SER A 222 -12.48 -5.18 -18.49
N THR A 223 -12.88 -4.73 -19.68
CA THR A 223 -13.22 -5.64 -20.81
C THR A 223 -12.26 -5.60 -21.99
N TRP A 224 -11.49 -4.51 -22.15
CA TRP A 224 -10.75 -4.27 -23.39
C TRP A 224 -9.74 -5.37 -23.73
N GLN A 225 -9.08 -5.99 -22.74
CA GLN A 225 -8.02 -6.97 -23.00
C GLN A 225 -8.62 -8.38 -23.16
N GLU A 226 -9.60 -8.69 -22.31
CA GLU A 226 -10.30 -9.95 -22.11
C GLU A 226 -11.12 -10.32 -23.33
N PHE A 227 -11.80 -9.32 -23.91
CA PHE A 227 -12.56 -9.45 -25.14
C PHE A 227 -11.83 -8.79 -26.31
N GLY A 228 -10.51 -8.66 -26.19
CA GLY A 228 -9.57 -8.24 -27.22
C GLY A 228 -8.52 -9.32 -27.44
N GLU A 229 -7.26 -9.00 -27.15
CA GLU A 229 -6.09 -9.86 -27.43
C GLU A 229 -6.03 -11.17 -26.62
N MET A 230 -6.75 -11.27 -25.50
CA MET A 230 -6.87 -12.54 -24.76
C MET A 230 -7.78 -13.54 -25.49
N LYS A 231 -8.80 -13.04 -26.22
CA LYS A 231 -9.82 -13.88 -26.86
C LYS A 231 -9.57 -14.06 -28.36
N PHE A 232 -8.98 -13.08 -29.03
CA PHE A 232 -8.79 -13.06 -30.48
C PHE A 232 -7.31 -12.85 -30.84
N ASN A 233 -6.80 -13.56 -31.86
CA ASN A 233 -5.39 -13.41 -32.28
C ASN A 233 -5.11 -12.07 -32.97
N GLY A 234 -6.14 -11.47 -33.57
CA GLY A 234 -6.06 -10.15 -34.17
C GLY A 234 -7.44 -9.52 -34.37
N PRO A 235 -7.48 -8.24 -34.78
CA PRO A 235 -8.72 -7.50 -34.94
C PRO A 235 -9.66 -8.12 -36.00
N GLU A 236 -9.11 -8.72 -37.05
CA GLU A 236 -9.88 -9.37 -38.12
C GLU A 236 -10.52 -10.70 -37.69
N ASP A 237 -10.11 -11.27 -36.55
CA ASP A 237 -10.68 -12.50 -36.00
C ASP A 237 -11.91 -12.22 -35.10
N VAL A 238 -12.26 -10.95 -34.87
CA VAL A 238 -13.41 -10.59 -34.04
C VAL A 238 -14.72 -10.89 -34.78
N PRO A 239 -15.57 -11.81 -34.28
CA PRO A 239 -16.79 -12.22 -34.95
C PRO A 239 -17.88 -11.14 -34.86
N ASP A 240 -18.89 -11.25 -35.72
CA ASP A 240 -20.00 -10.27 -35.81
C ASP A 240 -20.78 -10.11 -34.49
N GLU A 241 -20.85 -11.15 -33.65
CA GLU A 241 -21.51 -11.09 -32.34
C GLU A 241 -20.81 -10.12 -31.35
N PHE A 242 -19.53 -9.82 -31.57
CA PHE A 242 -18.75 -8.82 -30.83
C PHE A 242 -18.62 -7.48 -31.60
N GLY A 243 -19.29 -7.36 -32.74
CA GLY A 243 -19.27 -6.19 -33.62
C GLY A 243 -20.40 -5.18 -33.35
N PRO A 244 -20.38 -4.03 -34.06
CA PRO A 244 -21.47 -3.07 -34.00
C PRO A 244 -22.77 -3.64 -34.57
N PRO A 245 -23.95 -3.11 -34.16
CA PRO A 245 -25.21 -3.41 -34.83
C PRO A 245 -25.11 -3.16 -36.35
N LYS A 246 -25.27 -4.21 -37.15
CA LYS A 246 -25.14 -4.14 -38.61
C LYS A 246 -26.43 -3.63 -39.26
N LYS A 247 -26.32 -2.55 -40.04
CA LYS A 247 -27.32 -2.15 -41.04
C LYS A 247 -26.92 -2.72 -42.41
N ALA A 248 -27.86 -2.83 -43.36
CA ALA A 248 -27.66 -3.46 -44.67
C ALA A 248 -26.50 -2.89 -45.52
N ASN A 249 -25.99 -1.70 -45.17
CA ASN A 249 -24.92 -0.96 -45.84
C ASN A 249 -23.70 -0.69 -44.93
N SER A 250 -23.63 -1.27 -43.73
CA SER A 250 -22.54 -1.00 -42.79
C SER A 250 -21.24 -1.70 -43.19
N SER A 251 -20.17 -0.93 -43.36
CA SER A 251 -18.80 -1.44 -43.56
C SER A 251 -17.95 -1.35 -42.29
N GLN A 252 -18.56 -1.15 -41.12
CA GLN A 252 -17.80 -0.98 -39.87
C GLN A 252 -17.17 -2.30 -39.43
N PRO A 253 -15.88 -2.26 -39.01
CA PRO A 253 -15.20 -3.44 -38.47
C PRO A 253 -15.85 -3.89 -37.16
N ASN A 254 -15.59 -5.15 -36.78
CA ASN A 254 -16.03 -5.71 -35.49
C ASN A 254 -15.09 -5.36 -34.33
N TYR A 255 -14.08 -4.53 -34.58
CA TYR A 255 -13.11 -4.06 -33.61
C TYR A 255 -13.06 -2.53 -33.59
N ALA A 256 -12.60 -1.97 -32.48
CA ALA A 256 -12.42 -0.54 -32.32
C ALA A 256 -11.25 -0.22 -31.39
N ARG A 257 -10.73 1.00 -31.50
CA ARG A 257 -9.73 1.54 -30.58
C ARG A 257 -10.35 1.72 -29.19
N THR A 258 -9.54 1.53 -28.16
CA THR A 258 -9.86 1.82 -26.76
C THR A 258 -8.93 2.90 -26.20
N ARG A 259 -9.14 3.29 -24.94
CA ARG A 259 -8.23 4.23 -24.25
C ARG A 259 -6.77 3.76 -24.27
N TYR A 260 -6.53 2.44 -24.16
CA TYR A 260 -5.20 1.89 -23.96
C TYR A 260 -4.53 1.39 -25.23
N VAL A 261 -5.29 0.77 -26.13
CA VAL A 261 -4.71 0.00 -27.24
C VAL A 261 -5.36 0.36 -28.58
N PRO A 262 -4.64 0.17 -29.69
CA PRO A 262 -5.16 0.49 -31.02
C PRO A 262 -6.38 -0.36 -31.44
N TRP A 263 -6.64 -1.50 -30.80
CA TRP A 263 -7.80 -2.33 -31.08
C TRP A 263 -8.22 -3.21 -29.88
N SER A 264 -9.53 -3.44 -29.77
CA SER A 264 -10.21 -4.51 -29.04
C SER A 264 -11.51 -4.84 -29.80
N SER A 265 -12.33 -5.80 -29.36
CA SER A 265 -13.68 -5.95 -29.91
C SER A 265 -14.49 -4.65 -29.79
N TRP A 266 -15.34 -4.40 -30.78
CA TRP A 266 -16.23 -3.24 -30.75
C TRP A 266 -17.15 -3.30 -29.53
N ALA A 267 -17.62 -4.50 -29.16
CA ALA A 267 -18.44 -4.69 -27.97
C ALA A 267 -17.75 -4.15 -26.70
N ALA A 268 -16.46 -4.48 -26.46
CA ALA A 268 -15.71 -3.96 -25.33
C ALA A 268 -15.54 -2.43 -25.41
N ALA A 269 -15.13 -1.91 -26.57
CA ALA A 269 -14.98 -0.47 -26.81
C ALA A 269 -16.29 0.34 -26.76
N SER A 270 -17.45 -0.33 -26.82
CA SER A 270 -18.77 0.30 -26.75
C SER A 270 -19.32 0.42 -25.33
N THR A 271 -18.60 -0.14 -24.36
CA THR A 271 -18.95 -0.04 -22.94
C THR A 271 -18.55 1.31 -22.36
N LEU A 272 -19.10 1.69 -21.20
CA LEU A 272 -18.80 3.01 -20.64
C LEU A 272 -17.40 3.06 -20.03
N TRP A 273 -16.85 4.27 -19.91
CA TRP A 273 -15.64 4.53 -19.13
C TRP A 273 -16.01 5.11 -17.75
N PRO A 274 -15.61 4.50 -16.62
CA PRO A 274 -15.86 5.05 -15.28
C PRO A 274 -15.08 6.34 -15.05
N ASN A 275 -15.73 7.34 -14.46
CA ASN A 275 -15.09 8.62 -14.10
C ASN A 275 -15.95 9.44 -13.14
N ALA A 276 -15.32 10.32 -12.36
CA ALA A 276 -15.95 11.30 -11.48
C ALA A 276 -15.84 12.73 -12.02
N GLY A 277 -16.85 13.53 -11.69
CA GLY A 277 -16.87 14.96 -11.99
C GLY A 277 -18.24 15.59 -11.73
N GLY A 278 -18.23 16.88 -11.38
CA GLY A 278 -19.46 17.67 -11.19
C GLY A 278 -20.38 17.13 -10.09
N GLY A 279 -19.82 16.59 -9.00
CA GLY A 279 -20.58 16.05 -7.87
C GLY A 279 -21.16 14.64 -8.08
N SER A 280 -20.72 13.92 -9.13
CA SER A 280 -21.17 12.56 -9.41
C SER A 280 -20.08 11.70 -10.03
N SER A 281 -20.24 10.37 -9.96
CA SER A 281 -19.42 9.40 -10.68
C SER A 281 -20.27 8.48 -11.53
N THR A 282 -19.64 7.84 -12.51
CA THR A 282 -20.28 6.83 -13.38
C THR A 282 -19.53 5.51 -13.27
N GLN A 283 -20.26 4.42 -13.13
CA GLN A 283 -19.74 3.05 -12.99
C GLN A 283 -20.57 2.07 -13.84
N GLY A 284 -19.99 0.91 -14.16
CA GLY A 284 -20.71 -0.23 -14.76
C GLY A 284 -21.16 -1.25 -13.70
N GLU A 285 -22.00 -2.20 -14.09
CA GLU A 285 -22.34 -3.37 -13.27
C GLU A 285 -21.11 -4.26 -12.95
N SER A 286 -20.04 -4.16 -13.75
CA SER A 286 -18.74 -4.82 -13.53
C SER A 286 -17.78 -4.01 -12.67
N SER A 287 -18.11 -2.75 -12.35
CA SER A 287 -17.25 -1.96 -11.47
C SER A 287 -17.42 -2.46 -10.05
N GLY A 288 -16.34 -2.99 -9.46
CA GLY A 288 -16.34 -3.42 -8.06
C GLY A 288 -16.31 -2.25 -7.08
N MET A 289 -16.53 -2.54 -5.79
CA MET A 289 -16.60 -1.55 -4.71
C MET A 289 -15.38 -0.62 -4.65
N ALA A 290 -14.19 -1.11 -4.98
CA ALA A 290 -12.97 -0.31 -5.01
C ALA A 290 -13.02 0.84 -6.03
N VAL A 291 -13.74 0.67 -7.14
CA VAL A 291 -13.97 1.74 -8.12
C VAL A 291 -14.86 2.81 -7.51
N TYR A 292 -15.87 2.45 -6.73
CA TYR A 292 -16.71 3.44 -6.02
C TYR A 292 -15.92 4.20 -4.95
N ALA A 293 -15.00 3.52 -4.25
CA ALA A 293 -14.09 4.16 -3.30
C ALA A 293 -13.15 5.16 -3.99
N HIS A 294 -12.49 4.75 -5.08
CA HIS A 294 -11.64 5.61 -5.91
C HIS A 294 -12.36 6.87 -6.39
N GLU A 295 -13.57 6.69 -6.92
CA GLU A 295 -14.35 7.80 -7.48
C GLU A 295 -14.91 8.72 -6.40
N LEU A 296 -15.20 8.18 -5.20
CA LEU A 296 -15.55 8.99 -4.04
C LEU A 296 -14.38 9.84 -3.54
N SER A 297 -13.15 9.34 -3.63
CA SER A 297 -11.96 10.14 -3.31
C SER A 297 -11.88 11.39 -4.18
N HIS A 298 -12.12 11.32 -5.49
CA HIS A 298 -12.15 12.51 -6.34
C HIS A 298 -13.17 13.57 -5.90
N LEU A 299 -14.27 13.14 -5.30
CA LEU A 299 -15.31 14.02 -4.78
C LEU A 299 -14.89 14.72 -3.48
N LEU A 300 -13.73 14.34 -2.94
CA LEU A 300 -13.03 14.96 -1.81
C LEU A 300 -11.81 15.79 -2.23
N ASP A 301 -11.69 16.13 -3.51
CA ASP A 301 -10.64 17.00 -4.06
C ASP A 301 -9.24 16.37 -4.04
N ILE A 302 -9.12 15.20 -4.66
CA ILE A 302 -7.84 14.58 -5.04
C ILE A 302 -7.88 14.12 -6.50
N GLY A 303 -6.77 14.27 -7.22
CA GLY A 303 -6.62 13.83 -8.61
C GLY A 303 -6.21 12.36 -8.77
N ASP A 304 -6.22 11.89 -10.02
CA ASP A 304 -5.63 10.59 -10.38
C ASP A 304 -4.10 10.62 -10.29
N ASN A 305 -3.48 9.48 -9.96
CA ASN A 305 -2.03 9.31 -9.95
C ASN A 305 -1.59 7.97 -10.56
N TYR A 306 -1.94 7.76 -11.82
CA TYR A 306 -1.49 6.62 -12.61
C TYR A 306 -1.04 7.03 -14.02
N ASN A 307 -0.22 6.19 -14.63
CA ASN A 307 0.21 6.28 -16.02
C ASN A 307 -0.76 5.53 -16.97
N ASN A 308 -0.53 5.61 -18.28
CA ASN A 308 -1.06 4.63 -19.24
C ASN A 308 -0.05 3.46 -19.37
N PRO A 309 -0.41 2.20 -19.06
CA PRO A 309 0.54 1.09 -19.06
C PRO A 309 0.99 0.69 -20.47
N TYR A 310 0.26 1.12 -21.50
CA TYR A 310 0.58 0.86 -22.91
C TYR A 310 0.89 2.15 -23.67
N GLY A 311 1.22 3.23 -22.94
CA GLY A 311 1.51 4.54 -23.51
C GLY A 311 2.74 4.55 -24.42
N LEU A 312 2.74 5.45 -25.41
CA LEU A 312 3.89 5.77 -26.25
C LEU A 312 4.17 7.29 -26.14
N PRO A 313 5.22 7.72 -25.43
CA PRO A 313 6.27 6.91 -24.79
C PRO A 313 5.78 6.15 -23.55
N LEU A 314 6.43 5.01 -23.28
CA LEU A 314 6.15 4.19 -22.10
C LEU A 314 6.68 4.87 -20.84
N ARG A 315 5.89 4.88 -19.77
CA ARG A 315 6.28 5.37 -18.45
C ARG A 315 5.95 4.31 -17.41
N ARG A 316 6.78 4.14 -16.37
CA ARG A 316 6.49 3.30 -15.21
C ARG A 316 5.21 3.77 -14.49
N ALA A 317 4.54 2.86 -13.81
CA ALA A 317 3.44 3.22 -12.90
C ALA A 317 3.97 4.10 -11.76
N TYR A 318 3.15 5.06 -11.31
CA TYR A 318 3.57 6.04 -10.30
C TYR A 318 3.52 5.43 -8.89
N THR A 319 2.31 5.08 -8.45
CA THR A 319 2.07 4.42 -7.14
C THR A 319 1.44 3.03 -7.28
N GLY A 320 0.91 2.70 -8.46
CA GLY A 320 0.53 1.33 -8.81
C GLY A 320 -0.48 0.69 -7.86
N PRO A 321 -0.22 -0.51 -7.31
CA PRO A 321 -1.15 -1.21 -6.41
C PRO A 321 -1.24 -0.54 -5.03
N TRP A 322 -0.28 0.33 -4.68
CA TRP A 322 -0.09 0.85 -3.33
C TRP A 322 -0.98 2.05 -2.97
N SER A 323 -1.65 2.67 -3.95
CA SER A 323 -2.54 3.82 -3.76
C SER A 323 -3.91 3.59 -4.39
N MET A 324 -4.96 3.97 -3.64
CA MET A 324 -6.33 4.00 -4.15
C MET A 324 -6.46 4.97 -5.32
N MET A 325 -5.67 6.05 -5.37
CA MET A 325 -5.66 7.01 -6.49
C MET A 325 -4.86 6.53 -7.71
N SER A 326 -4.43 5.27 -7.69
CA SER A 326 -3.75 4.60 -8.78
C SER A 326 -4.47 3.30 -9.15
N ARG A 327 -3.74 2.20 -9.34
CA ARG A 327 -4.31 0.88 -9.62
C ARG A 327 -4.53 0.02 -8.37
N GLY A 328 -4.37 0.58 -7.17
CA GLY A 328 -4.85 -0.04 -5.94
C GLY A 328 -6.37 -0.24 -5.95
N SER A 329 -7.10 0.56 -6.76
CA SER A 329 -8.53 0.35 -7.07
C SER A 329 -8.82 -0.93 -7.87
N PHE A 330 -7.80 -1.62 -8.39
CA PHE A 330 -7.97 -2.88 -9.12
C PHE A 330 -7.76 -4.10 -8.21
N ASN A 331 -7.32 -3.90 -6.97
CA ASN A 331 -7.07 -4.97 -6.01
C ASN A 331 -8.37 -5.73 -5.65
N GLY A 332 -8.17 -6.92 -5.11
CA GLY A 332 -9.21 -7.90 -4.82
C GLY A 332 -8.74 -9.29 -5.26
N PRO A 333 -9.44 -10.35 -4.84
CA PRO A 333 -9.07 -11.72 -5.19
C PRO A 333 -9.19 -11.96 -6.70
N GLY A 334 -8.36 -12.83 -7.25
CA GLY A 334 -8.33 -13.15 -8.69
C GLY A 334 -7.78 -12.05 -9.60
N GLY A 335 -7.30 -10.93 -9.04
CA GLY A 335 -6.56 -9.90 -9.76
C GLY A 335 -7.32 -9.18 -10.89
N PRO A 336 -6.63 -8.37 -11.72
CA PRO A 336 -7.25 -7.49 -12.71
C PRO A 336 -8.11 -8.22 -13.76
N HIS A 337 -7.77 -9.47 -14.11
CA HIS A 337 -8.44 -10.25 -15.17
C HIS A 337 -9.80 -10.84 -14.78
N THR A 338 -10.29 -10.53 -13.58
CA THR A 338 -11.63 -10.91 -13.11
C THR A 338 -12.58 -9.72 -12.99
N ARG A 339 -12.11 -8.49 -13.23
CA ARG A 339 -12.88 -7.24 -13.10
C ARG A 339 -14.10 -7.15 -14.02
N TRP A 340 -14.13 -7.86 -15.14
CA TRP A 340 -15.25 -7.82 -16.10
C TRP A 340 -16.50 -8.58 -15.63
N GLN A 341 -16.39 -9.37 -14.56
CA GLN A 341 -17.47 -10.21 -14.07
C GLN A 341 -18.61 -9.37 -13.48
N ILE A 342 -19.84 -9.84 -13.64
CA ILE A 342 -21.04 -9.20 -13.07
C ILE A 342 -21.81 -10.24 -12.25
N PRO A 343 -22.06 -10.02 -10.95
CA PRO A 343 -21.54 -8.91 -10.14
C PRO A 343 -20.02 -8.98 -9.95
N ALA A 344 -19.41 -7.84 -9.65
CA ALA A 344 -17.96 -7.72 -9.46
C ALA A 344 -17.53 -8.15 -8.04
N LEU A 345 -17.23 -9.45 -7.88
CA LEU A 345 -16.92 -10.09 -6.58
C LEU A 345 -15.45 -10.46 -6.39
N GLN A 346 -14.58 -10.06 -7.33
CA GLN A 346 -13.18 -10.50 -7.42
C GLN A 346 -12.27 -9.26 -7.59
N GLY A 347 -11.51 -9.13 -8.67
CA GLY A 347 -10.73 -7.92 -8.95
C GLY A 347 -11.59 -6.66 -8.86
N ALA A 348 -11.04 -5.60 -8.28
CA ALA A 348 -11.72 -4.35 -7.91
C ALA A 348 -12.84 -4.47 -6.85
N SER A 349 -13.04 -5.62 -6.20
CA SER A 349 -14.02 -5.76 -5.12
C SER A 349 -13.53 -5.21 -3.78
N MET A 350 -12.22 -5.14 -3.55
CA MET A 350 -11.63 -4.58 -2.34
C MET A 350 -10.27 -3.94 -2.67
N GLY A 351 -10.26 -2.61 -2.72
CA GLY A 351 -9.09 -1.84 -3.16
C GLY A 351 -8.10 -1.58 -2.04
N SER A 352 -6.92 -1.07 -2.40
CA SER A 352 -5.93 -0.61 -1.42
C SER A 352 -6.47 0.49 -0.51
N LEU A 353 -5.84 0.65 0.64
CA LEU A 353 -5.95 1.89 1.39
C LEU A 353 -5.32 3.05 0.61
N HIS A 354 -5.67 4.28 0.99
CA HIS A 354 -4.94 5.47 0.53
C HIS A 354 -3.51 5.47 1.12
N THR A 355 -2.55 6.01 0.37
CA THR A 355 -1.19 6.23 0.91
C THR A 355 -1.22 7.24 2.05
N LEU A 356 -0.16 7.31 2.86
CA LEU A 356 -0.03 8.31 3.93
C LEU A 356 -0.30 9.73 3.42
N ARG A 357 0.23 10.04 2.23
CA ARG A 357 0.06 11.34 1.56
C ARG A 357 -1.39 11.61 1.22
N ASP A 358 -2.07 10.63 0.64
CA ASP A 358 -3.46 10.74 0.20
C ASP A 358 -4.39 10.84 1.41
N LYS A 359 -4.19 9.99 2.43
CA LYS A 359 -4.92 10.05 3.71
C LYS A 359 -4.84 11.42 4.35
N PHE A 360 -3.66 12.05 4.36
CA PHE A 360 -3.48 13.39 4.93
C PHE A 360 -4.22 14.47 4.12
N GLN A 361 -4.10 14.46 2.78
CA GLN A 361 -4.82 15.43 1.94
C GLN A 361 -6.33 15.34 2.08
N LEU A 362 -6.84 14.11 2.14
CA LEU A 362 -8.26 13.80 2.26
C LEU A 362 -8.83 14.02 3.67
N GLY A 363 -7.96 14.32 4.65
CA GLY A 363 -8.35 14.49 6.05
C GLY A 363 -8.81 13.19 6.72
N LEU A 364 -8.26 12.06 6.29
CA LEU A 364 -8.56 10.72 6.84
C LEU A 364 -7.75 10.44 8.10
N ILE A 365 -6.59 11.06 8.22
CA ILE A 365 -5.70 11.00 9.40
C ILE A 365 -5.40 12.42 9.89
N ASP A 366 -4.90 12.54 11.11
CA ASP A 366 -4.50 13.80 11.68
C ASP A 366 -3.00 14.06 11.49
N LYS A 367 -2.60 15.34 11.57
CA LYS A 367 -1.18 15.72 11.45
C LYS A 367 -0.31 14.95 12.45
N THR A 368 -0.85 14.66 13.65
CA THR A 368 -0.19 13.96 14.75
C THR A 368 0.16 12.51 14.45
N ASP A 369 -0.49 11.90 13.45
CA ASP A 369 -0.23 10.51 13.06
C ASP A 369 1.01 10.39 12.17
N ILE A 370 1.62 11.52 11.80
CA ILE A 370 2.78 11.62 10.91
C ILE A 370 3.89 12.38 11.64
N LEU A 371 5.11 11.85 11.59
CA LEU A 371 6.30 12.59 11.99
C LEU A 371 6.74 13.52 10.87
N TRP A 372 6.82 14.83 11.13
CA TRP A 372 7.23 15.83 10.15
C TRP A 372 8.69 16.23 10.34
N LEU A 373 9.53 15.83 9.38
CA LEU A 373 10.94 16.19 9.32
C LEU A 373 11.20 17.24 8.24
N SER A 374 12.26 18.03 8.40
CA SER A 374 12.84 18.81 7.32
C SER A 374 14.17 18.18 6.92
N ARG A 375 14.42 18.06 5.61
CA ARG A 375 15.74 17.67 5.09
C ARG A 375 16.83 18.62 5.60
N GLU A 376 16.56 19.92 5.54
CA GLU A 376 17.49 20.97 5.99
C GLU A 376 17.74 20.87 7.51
N GLY A 377 16.68 20.58 8.28
CA GLY A 377 16.78 20.37 9.72
C GLY A 377 17.67 19.18 10.08
N LEU A 378 17.49 18.04 9.40
CA LEU A 378 18.27 16.81 9.63
C LEU A 378 19.78 17.01 9.49
N ALA A 379 20.24 17.93 8.63
CA ALA A 379 21.66 18.24 8.48
C ALA A 379 22.30 18.85 9.75
N THR A 380 21.48 19.43 10.63
CA THR A 380 21.92 20.10 11.86
C THR A 380 21.44 19.42 13.13
N SER A 381 20.42 18.55 13.05
CA SER A 381 19.80 17.91 14.22
C SER A 381 20.22 16.46 14.42
N GLY A 382 20.68 15.78 13.35
CA GLY A 382 21.16 14.41 13.41
C GLY A 382 20.20 13.40 12.80
N ILE A 383 20.42 12.12 13.12
CA ILE A 383 19.59 11.02 12.65
C ILE A 383 18.28 10.96 13.45
N ALA A 384 17.15 10.88 12.73
CA ALA A 384 15.84 10.66 13.33
C ALA A 384 15.50 9.16 13.26
N VAL A 385 15.05 8.58 14.37
CA VAL A 385 14.62 7.17 14.47
C VAL A 385 13.18 7.12 14.97
N ALA A 386 12.31 6.42 14.25
CA ALA A 386 10.89 6.30 14.54
C ALA A 386 10.38 4.86 14.38
N ASN A 387 9.33 4.51 15.13
CA ASN A 387 8.58 3.28 14.93
C ASN A 387 7.26 3.62 14.23
N LEU A 388 6.97 2.92 13.15
CA LEU A 388 5.79 3.13 12.31
C LEU A 388 4.89 1.90 12.38
N VAL A 389 3.62 2.12 12.64
CA VAL A 389 2.58 1.09 12.59
C VAL A 389 1.98 1.05 11.18
N ALA A 390 1.56 -0.15 10.74
CA ALA A 390 0.89 -0.33 9.45
C ALA A 390 -0.31 0.62 9.26
N ARG A 391 -0.45 1.17 8.05
CA ARG A 391 -1.48 2.15 7.69
C ARG A 391 -2.93 1.66 7.74
N SER A 392 -3.12 0.35 7.93
CA SER A 392 -4.41 -0.33 8.11
C SER A 392 -4.88 -0.36 9.56
N VAL A 393 -4.08 0.16 10.49
CA VAL A 393 -4.35 0.15 11.94
C VAL A 393 -4.33 1.57 12.49
N ASP A 394 -5.19 1.83 13.48
CA ASP A 394 -5.14 3.06 14.29
C ASP A 394 -3.80 3.13 15.04
N PRO A 395 -2.94 4.13 14.80
CA PRO A 395 -1.66 4.22 15.49
C PRO A 395 -1.81 4.58 16.98
N GLY A 396 -2.99 5.04 17.43
CA GLY A 396 -3.18 5.55 18.79
C GLY A 396 -2.24 6.72 19.10
N ASP A 397 -1.40 6.57 20.12
CA ASP A 397 -0.34 7.55 20.45
C ASP A 397 0.95 7.36 19.62
N GLY A 398 0.95 6.39 18.70
CA GLY A 398 2.07 6.07 17.81
C GLY A 398 2.08 6.88 16.51
N LEU A 399 2.84 6.41 15.52
CA LEU A 399 2.96 7.02 14.21
C LEU A 399 2.55 6.03 13.11
N MET A 400 1.83 6.53 12.11
CA MET A 400 1.52 5.79 10.88
C MET A 400 2.62 5.97 9.82
N GLY A 401 3.34 7.10 9.84
CA GLY A 401 4.40 7.36 8.87
C GLY A 401 5.29 8.55 9.18
N VAL A 402 6.26 8.79 8.28
CA VAL A 402 7.16 9.95 8.31
C VAL A 402 7.03 10.72 7.02
N ARG A 403 6.95 12.05 7.11
CA ARG A 403 7.07 12.97 5.98
C ARG A 403 8.31 13.83 6.13
N ILE A 404 9.15 13.86 5.10
CA ILE A 404 10.36 14.68 5.04
C ILE A 404 10.13 15.78 4.03
N ILE A 405 9.94 17.03 4.49
CA ILE A 405 9.80 18.19 3.62
C ILE A 405 11.17 18.68 3.13
N MET A 406 11.20 19.24 1.92
CA MET A 406 12.39 19.83 1.32
C MET A 406 12.15 21.26 0.88
N ASP A 407 13.20 22.09 0.90
CA ASP A 407 13.17 23.43 0.27
C ASP A 407 13.15 23.37 -1.28
N GLY A 408 13.39 22.19 -1.83
CA GLY A 408 13.38 21.89 -3.25
C GLY A 408 14.11 20.59 -3.58
N ASP A 409 13.57 19.88 -4.58
CA ASP A 409 14.19 18.70 -5.17
C ASP A 409 15.46 19.07 -5.95
N ARG A 410 16.56 18.41 -5.59
CA ARG A 410 17.90 18.59 -6.17
C ARG A 410 18.28 17.48 -7.15
N SER A 411 17.36 16.55 -7.44
CA SER A 411 17.57 15.49 -8.42
C SER A 411 17.94 16.06 -9.79
N PRO A 412 18.88 15.45 -10.53
CA PRO A 412 19.12 15.83 -11.92
C PRO A 412 17.86 15.60 -12.76
N ALA A 413 17.64 16.44 -13.76
CA ALA A 413 16.54 16.25 -14.70
C ALA A 413 16.74 14.97 -15.54
N CYS A 414 15.67 14.22 -15.75
CA CYS A 414 15.60 13.07 -16.65
C CYS A 414 14.56 13.30 -17.75
N ASN A 415 14.55 12.46 -18.81
CA ASN A 415 13.60 12.60 -19.91
C ASN A 415 12.51 11.53 -19.91
N VAL A 416 11.30 11.91 -19.50
CA VAL A 416 10.09 11.06 -19.45
C VAL A 416 9.67 10.46 -20.80
N THR A 417 10.24 10.93 -21.92
CA THR A 417 9.95 10.38 -23.26
C THR A 417 10.91 9.28 -23.70
N THR A 418 12.07 9.17 -23.06
CA THR A 418 13.12 8.20 -23.42
C THR A 418 13.52 7.30 -22.26
N GLU A 419 13.14 7.64 -21.03
CA GLU A 419 13.52 6.94 -19.80
C GLU A 419 12.25 6.52 -19.04
N VAL A 420 11.97 5.21 -19.02
CA VAL A 420 10.73 4.66 -18.43
C VAL A 420 10.62 4.90 -16.92
N LEU A 421 11.76 4.90 -16.21
CA LEU A 421 11.86 5.14 -14.76
C LEU A 421 11.99 6.63 -14.41
N CYS A 422 11.89 7.54 -15.38
CA CYS A 422 11.96 8.96 -15.10
C CYS A 422 10.71 9.45 -14.36
N ASP A 423 10.90 9.80 -13.09
CA ASP A 423 9.87 10.28 -12.16
C ASP A 423 9.38 11.71 -12.50
N GLY A 424 10.17 12.48 -13.26
CA GLY A 424 9.87 13.84 -13.71
C GLY A 424 10.31 14.95 -12.74
N GLY A 425 10.83 14.60 -11.56
CA GLY A 425 11.35 15.51 -10.55
C GLY A 425 10.35 16.54 -10.00
N ARG A 426 10.90 17.54 -9.30
CA ARG A 426 10.18 18.65 -8.64
C ARG A 426 9.30 18.15 -7.49
N TRP A 427 9.89 17.29 -6.68
CA TRP A 427 9.28 16.76 -5.47
C TRP A 427 9.38 17.74 -4.32
N ASP A 428 8.35 17.79 -3.48
CA ASP A 428 8.33 18.61 -2.29
C ASP A 428 8.76 17.80 -1.06
N ASN A 429 8.43 16.50 -1.04
CA ASN A 429 8.63 15.64 0.12
C ASN A 429 9.06 14.22 -0.25
N TYR A 430 9.52 13.50 0.78
CA TYR A 430 9.48 12.03 0.84
C TYR A 430 8.44 11.60 1.88
N ASP A 431 7.80 10.47 1.65
CA ASP A 431 6.89 9.81 2.58
C ASP A 431 7.34 8.36 2.83
N ILE A 432 7.32 7.93 4.09
CA ILE A 432 7.62 6.57 4.55
C ILE A 432 6.39 6.04 5.29
N GLU A 433 5.89 4.89 4.87
CA GLU A 433 4.74 4.23 5.50
C GLU A 433 4.91 2.71 5.52
N VAL A 434 4.20 2.03 6.44
CA VAL A 434 4.19 0.57 6.54
C VAL A 434 2.91 0.04 5.91
N VAL A 435 3.07 -0.91 4.98
CA VAL A 435 1.97 -1.65 4.36
C VAL A 435 1.94 -3.05 4.96
N ASP A 436 0.77 -3.48 5.43
CA ASP A 436 0.53 -4.85 5.88
C ASP A 436 -0.66 -5.43 5.11
N ARG A 437 -0.60 -6.71 4.77
CA ARG A 437 -1.70 -7.43 4.11
C ARG A 437 -2.82 -7.71 5.12
N MET A 438 -3.53 -6.64 5.46
CA MET A 438 -4.56 -6.59 6.49
C MET A 438 -5.64 -5.57 6.10
N GLY A 439 -6.89 -5.90 6.37
CA GLY A 439 -8.09 -5.17 6.00
C GLY A 439 -8.19 -5.02 4.49
N SER A 440 -8.47 -3.82 4.02
CA SER A 440 -8.53 -3.49 2.60
C SER A 440 -7.20 -3.74 1.87
N ASP A 441 -6.07 -3.62 2.58
CA ASP A 441 -4.75 -3.96 2.05
C ASP A 441 -4.45 -5.48 2.06
N SER A 442 -5.35 -6.36 2.49
CA SER A 442 -5.13 -7.83 2.44
C SER A 442 -4.78 -8.35 1.04
N PHE A 443 -5.26 -7.66 0.01
CA PHE A 443 -5.02 -7.97 -1.40
C PHE A 443 -3.86 -7.17 -2.03
N GLN A 444 -3.02 -6.52 -1.21
CA GLN A 444 -1.74 -6.00 -1.66
C GLN A 444 -0.76 -7.14 -1.96
N PRO A 445 0.18 -6.94 -2.90
CA PRO A 445 1.11 -7.99 -3.27
C PRO A 445 2.11 -8.31 -2.15
N ASP A 446 2.48 -7.36 -1.29
CA ASP A 446 3.55 -7.52 -0.30
C ASP A 446 3.23 -6.79 1.03
N SER A 447 4.03 -7.05 2.07
CA SER A 447 4.02 -6.34 3.36
C SER A 447 5.42 -5.88 3.74
N GLY A 448 5.59 -4.60 4.04
CA GLY A 448 6.92 -3.99 4.22
C GLY A 448 6.85 -2.48 4.30
N VAL A 449 7.96 -1.80 4.03
CA VAL A 449 8.03 -0.34 4.04
C VAL A 449 7.91 0.23 2.63
N LEU A 450 6.90 1.07 2.41
CA LEU A 450 6.74 1.83 1.18
C LEU A 450 7.44 3.18 1.33
N LEU A 451 8.37 3.45 0.41
CA LEU A 451 9.04 4.75 0.29
C LEU A 451 8.55 5.45 -0.98
N SER A 452 8.21 6.73 -0.88
CA SER A 452 7.77 7.51 -2.04
C SER A 452 8.21 8.95 -2.00
N LYS A 453 8.27 9.59 -3.16
CA LYS A 453 8.39 11.04 -3.32
C LYS A 453 7.00 11.63 -3.53
N SER A 454 6.71 12.80 -3.00
CA SER A 454 5.39 13.43 -3.15
C SER A 454 5.43 14.93 -3.39
N LYS A 455 4.35 15.43 -3.98
CA LYS A 455 4.05 16.85 -4.18
C LYS A 455 2.89 17.26 -3.28
N ASN A 456 2.92 18.51 -2.85
CA ASN A 456 1.88 19.14 -2.05
C ASN A 456 0.60 19.44 -2.86
N VAL A 457 0.69 19.40 -4.19
CA VAL A 457 -0.42 19.63 -5.12
C VAL A 457 -0.50 18.52 -6.15
N ASP A 458 -1.71 18.29 -6.67
CA ASP A 458 -2.02 17.20 -7.58
C ASP A 458 -1.56 17.47 -9.02
N ASN A 459 -0.24 17.60 -9.20
CA ASN A 459 0.41 17.76 -10.49
C ASN A 459 1.11 16.46 -10.92
N GLN A 460 0.41 15.65 -11.71
CA GLN A 460 0.83 14.28 -12.07
C GLN A 460 2.25 14.17 -12.67
N PRO A 461 3.04 13.17 -12.27
CA PRO A 461 2.83 12.35 -11.07
C PRO A 461 2.96 13.22 -9.81
N PHE A 462 2.01 13.12 -8.89
CA PHE A 462 2.08 13.84 -7.60
C PHE A 462 2.55 12.97 -6.44
N GLN A 463 2.64 11.66 -6.66
CA GLN A 463 3.37 10.74 -5.80
C GLN A 463 4.06 9.67 -6.66
N TRP A 464 5.27 9.28 -6.32
CA TRP A 464 6.06 8.29 -7.07
C TRP A 464 6.75 7.34 -6.10
N VAL A 465 6.53 6.03 -6.28
CA VAL A 465 7.14 4.98 -5.46
C VAL A 465 8.61 4.83 -5.81
N ILE A 466 9.45 4.80 -4.77
CA ILE A 466 10.84 4.39 -4.89
C ILE A 466 10.84 2.86 -4.80
N ASP A 467 11.29 2.24 -5.88
CA ASP A 467 11.22 0.80 -6.09
C ASP A 467 12.51 0.14 -5.60
N ALA A 468 12.41 -0.76 -4.63
CA ALA A 468 13.55 -1.54 -4.13
C ALA A 468 14.07 -2.54 -5.18
N ASN A 469 13.23 -2.95 -6.14
CA ASN A 469 13.54 -3.89 -7.22
C ASN A 469 13.13 -3.27 -8.58
N PRO A 470 13.84 -2.23 -9.07
CA PRO A 470 13.42 -1.45 -10.24
C PRO A 470 13.51 -2.21 -11.58
N GLU A 471 14.02 -3.44 -11.57
CA GLU A 471 14.08 -4.32 -12.73
C GLU A 471 12.68 -4.68 -13.28
N ASP A 472 12.66 -5.31 -14.45
CA ASP A 472 11.44 -5.94 -14.95
C ASP A 472 11.15 -7.17 -14.09
N ILE A 473 9.96 -7.24 -13.49
CA ILE A 473 9.53 -8.38 -12.68
C ILE A 473 9.29 -9.66 -13.51
N GLU A 474 9.31 -9.54 -14.85
CA GLU A 474 9.14 -10.65 -15.79
C GLU A 474 7.83 -11.44 -15.55
N LEU A 475 6.74 -10.73 -15.21
CA LEU A 475 5.44 -11.34 -14.95
C LEU A 475 4.67 -11.62 -16.25
N VAL A 476 4.20 -12.86 -16.38
CA VAL A 476 3.25 -13.24 -17.43
C VAL A 476 1.90 -12.61 -17.13
N ASP A 477 1.37 -11.87 -18.10
CA ASP A 477 0.02 -11.30 -18.04
C ASP A 477 -1.01 -12.38 -18.41
N PHE A 478 -0.87 -12.96 -19.60
CA PHE A 478 -1.75 -14.02 -20.10
C PHE A 478 -1.13 -14.80 -21.27
N TYR A 479 -1.80 -15.87 -21.68
CA TYR A 479 -1.48 -16.61 -22.91
C TYR A 479 -2.48 -16.25 -24.01
N ARG A 480 -1.97 -15.81 -25.16
CA ARG A 480 -2.80 -15.51 -26.35
C ARG A 480 -3.46 -16.79 -26.89
N PRO A 481 -4.54 -16.68 -27.69
CA PRO A 481 -5.20 -17.85 -28.28
C PRO A 481 -4.29 -18.75 -29.14
N ASN A 482 -3.24 -18.18 -29.74
CA ASN A 482 -2.22 -18.93 -30.48
C ASN A 482 -1.15 -19.60 -29.60
N GLY A 483 -1.23 -19.48 -28.28
CA GLY A 483 -0.30 -20.04 -27.29
C GLY A 483 0.94 -19.18 -27.00
N SER A 484 1.10 -18.02 -27.63
CA SER A 484 2.20 -17.10 -27.31
C SER A 484 1.97 -16.39 -25.98
N VAL A 485 3.05 -16.13 -25.25
CA VAL A 485 3.03 -15.46 -23.95
C VAL A 485 2.93 -13.95 -24.14
N ALA A 486 2.06 -13.31 -23.37
CA ALA A 486 2.05 -11.87 -23.16
C ALA A 486 2.64 -11.58 -21.78
N MET A 487 3.71 -10.79 -21.73
CA MET A 487 4.25 -10.26 -20.47
C MET A 487 3.55 -8.94 -20.15
N ILE A 488 3.46 -8.59 -18.87
CA ILE A 488 3.07 -7.23 -18.48
C ILE A 488 4.10 -6.23 -19.05
N THR A 489 3.67 -5.01 -19.35
CA THR A 489 4.63 -3.98 -19.80
C THR A 489 5.37 -3.38 -18.61
N LEU A 490 6.49 -2.68 -18.86
CA LEU A 490 7.16 -1.87 -17.82
C LEU A 490 6.28 -0.72 -17.29
N GLY A 491 5.17 -0.40 -17.95
CA GLY A 491 4.19 0.57 -17.49
C GLY A 491 3.06 -0.03 -16.66
N ASP A 492 2.92 -1.35 -16.61
CA ASP A 492 1.94 -2.01 -15.76
C ASP A 492 2.22 -1.72 -14.28
N TYR A 493 1.18 -1.71 -13.45
CA TYR A 493 1.33 -1.43 -12.02
C TYR A 493 1.88 -2.62 -11.23
N ARG A 494 1.64 -3.85 -11.69
CA ARG A 494 2.16 -5.07 -11.06
C ARG A 494 3.67 -5.17 -11.13
N GLN A 495 4.30 -4.33 -11.95
CA GLN A 495 5.73 -4.10 -11.91
C GLN A 495 6.23 -3.56 -10.55
N LEU A 496 5.37 -2.96 -9.73
CA LEU A 496 5.71 -2.50 -8.38
C LEU A 496 5.36 -3.53 -7.30
N ALA A 497 5.07 -4.80 -7.65
CA ALA A 497 4.59 -5.80 -6.70
C ALA A 497 5.64 -6.19 -5.64
N ASP A 498 6.92 -6.07 -5.97
CA ASP A 498 8.09 -6.33 -5.13
C ASP A 498 8.84 -5.05 -4.72
N ALA A 499 8.17 -3.90 -4.80
CA ALA A 499 8.81 -2.59 -4.58
C ALA A 499 9.08 -2.23 -3.11
N LEU A 500 8.48 -2.95 -2.15
CA LEU A 500 8.61 -2.62 -0.72
C LEU A 500 10.01 -2.94 -0.21
N PHE A 501 10.49 -2.14 0.74
CA PHE A 501 11.75 -2.35 1.45
C PHE A 501 11.53 -3.26 2.67
N HIS A 502 12.52 -4.10 2.97
CA HIS A 502 12.48 -5.08 4.07
C HIS A 502 13.69 -4.95 4.99
N ALA A 503 13.54 -5.31 6.27
CA ALA A 503 14.62 -5.23 7.24
C ALA A 503 15.63 -6.38 7.09
N GLY A 504 16.90 -6.09 7.38
CA GLY A 504 17.95 -7.11 7.43
C GLY A 504 18.46 -7.59 6.08
N THR A 505 19.38 -8.55 6.10
CA THR A 505 20.09 -8.96 4.88
C THR A 505 19.46 -10.18 4.21
N ASN A 506 19.65 -10.29 2.89
CA ASN A 506 19.19 -11.41 2.08
C ASN A 506 17.65 -11.61 2.14
N SER A 507 16.89 -10.54 2.37
CA SER A 507 15.42 -10.57 2.34
C SER A 507 14.89 -10.86 0.93
N GLY A 508 15.62 -10.48 -0.11
CA GLY A 508 15.11 -10.40 -1.49
C GLY A 508 14.73 -8.98 -1.89
N SER A 509 14.87 -8.02 -0.97
CA SER A 509 14.68 -6.59 -1.18
C SER A 509 15.80 -5.79 -0.49
N GLU A 510 15.80 -4.48 -0.69
CA GLU A 510 16.72 -3.55 -0.05
C GLU A 510 16.23 -3.16 1.36
N PHE A 511 17.19 -2.86 2.25
CA PHE A 511 16.93 -2.37 3.62
C PHE A 511 17.31 -0.89 3.79
N GLU A 512 17.79 -0.23 2.74
CA GLU A 512 18.17 1.17 2.76
C GLU A 512 18.03 1.83 1.39
N PHE A 513 17.84 3.15 1.38
CA PHE A 513 17.82 3.96 0.15
C PHE A 513 18.66 5.22 0.34
N ILE A 514 19.49 5.54 -0.65
CA ILE A 514 20.36 6.73 -0.65
C ILE A 514 19.98 7.64 -1.80
N ASP A 515 19.49 8.83 -1.48
CA ASP A 515 19.29 9.91 -2.46
C ASP A 515 20.43 10.92 -2.33
N VAL A 516 21.52 10.69 -3.07
CA VAL A 516 22.70 11.57 -3.06
C VAL A 516 22.35 13.00 -3.48
N PRO A 517 21.61 13.26 -4.58
CA PRO A 517 21.21 14.61 -4.95
C PRO A 517 20.47 15.36 -3.85
N ASN A 518 19.54 14.70 -3.17
CA ASN A 518 18.79 15.27 -2.05
C ASN A 518 19.48 15.07 -0.69
N SER A 519 20.71 14.56 -0.66
CA SER A 519 21.51 14.41 0.56
C SER A 519 20.78 13.67 1.70
N LEU A 520 19.98 12.64 1.37
CA LEU A 520 19.22 11.85 2.35
C LEU A 520 19.62 10.38 2.31
N HIS A 521 19.58 9.74 3.47
CA HIS A 521 19.73 8.29 3.64
C HIS A 521 18.60 7.77 4.53
N PHE A 522 17.89 6.78 4.02
CA PHE A 522 16.75 6.11 4.65
C PHE A 522 17.14 4.69 5.04
N TYR A 523 16.74 4.25 6.23
CA TYR A 523 17.05 2.94 6.77
C TYR A 523 15.79 2.22 7.23
N ILE A 524 15.65 0.96 6.84
CA ILE A 524 14.66 0.01 7.35
C ILE A 524 15.38 -0.87 8.36
N VAL A 525 15.33 -0.46 9.63
CA VAL A 525 16.24 -0.95 10.67
C VAL A 525 15.76 -2.27 11.23
N ASP A 526 14.48 -2.38 11.58
CA ASP A 526 13.96 -3.58 12.24
C ASP A 526 12.47 -3.76 11.97
N ARG A 527 12.03 -5.02 12.02
CA ARG A 527 10.64 -5.43 11.81
C ARG A 527 10.08 -6.00 13.10
N HIS A 528 8.87 -5.56 13.45
CA HIS A 528 8.14 -6.01 14.63
C HIS A 528 6.76 -6.49 14.22
N ARG A 529 6.29 -7.56 14.86
CA ARG A 529 4.88 -7.94 14.84
C ARG A 529 4.49 -8.33 16.25
N ASP A 530 3.48 -7.68 16.80
CA ASP A 530 3.02 -7.93 18.16
C ASP A 530 2.13 -9.18 18.25
N ASP A 531 1.65 -9.48 19.46
CA ASP A 531 0.83 -10.66 19.74
C ASP A 531 -0.58 -10.56 19.13
N GLU A 532 -1.05 -9.34 18.85
CA GLU A 532 -2.28 -9.04 18.11
C GLU A 532 -2.09 -9.16 16.59
N GLY A 533 -0.85 -9.30 16.14
CA GLY A 533 -0.50 -9.44 14.74
C GLY A 533 -0.31 -8.11 14.02
N ILE A 534 -0.17 -6.98 14.70
CA ILE A 534 0.05 -5.67 14.09
C ILE A 534 1.51 -5.54 13.64
N LEU A 535 1.71 -5.26 12.34
CA LEU A 535 3.03 -4.99 11.78
C LEU A 535 3.49 -3.57 12.12
N SER A 536 4.74 -3.46 12.55
CA SER A 536 5.44 -2.19 12.66
C SER A 536 6.91 -2.30 12.27
N TYR A 537 7.50 -1.18 11.85
CA TYR A 537 8.92 -1.10 11.51
C TYR A 537 9.60 0.01 12.28
N THR A 538 10.85 -0.24 12.68
CA THR A 538 11.77 0.82 13.07
C THR A 538 12.45 1.35 11.82
N VAL A 539 12.30 2.64 11.55
CA VAL A 539 12.95 3.33 10.44
C VAL A 539 13.88 4.43 10.96
N ALA A 540 14.88 4.78 10.16
CA ALA A 540 15.73 5.93 10.46
C ALA A 540 16.00 6.77 9.21
N ILE A 541 16.20 8.07 9.39
CA ILE A 541 16.49 9.02 8.32
C ILE A 541 17.58 9.97 8.79
N ARG A 542 18.59 10.17 7.95
CA ARG A 542 19.60 11.21 8.18
C ARG A 542 19.92 11.99 6.93
N SER A 543 20.57 13.13 7.13
CA SER A 543 21.28 13.82 6.08
C SER A 543 22.63 13.13 5.78
N LEU A 544 23.04 13.16 4.51
CA LEU A 544 24.40 12.79 4.05
C LEU A 544 25.42 13.92 4.27
N THR A 545 24.93 15.12 4.62
CA THR A 545 25.73 16.33 4.77
C THR A 545 25.39 17.05 6.07
N GLY A 546 26.26 17.96 6.51
CA GLY A 546 26.11 18.67 7.77
C GLY A 546 26.76 17.95 8.94
N GLU A 547 26.73 18.60 10.10
CA GLU A 547 27.42 18.12 11.32
C GLU A 547 26.58 17.10 12.10
N GLY A 548 25.27 16.97 11.81
CA GLY A 548 24.42 15.98 12.46
C GLY A 548 24.12 16.26 13.93
N GLY A 549 24.24 17.51 14.36
CA GLY A 549 24.01 17.94 15.75
C GLY A 549 25.28 18.04 16.58
N ALA A 550 25.10 18.41 17.85
CA ALA A 550 26.21 18.59 18.80
C ALA A 550 26.50 17.35 19.66
N SER A 551 25.77 16.26 19.44
CA SER A 551 25.97 14.99 20.14
C SER A 551 27.34 14.41 19.84
N THR A 552 27.94 13.73 20.81
CA THR A 552 29.18 12.97 20.60
C THR A 552 28.84 11.51 20.40
N HIS A 553 29.21 10.95 19.24
CA HIS A 553 28.95 9.55 18.91
C HIS A 553 30.07 8.66 19.44
N ASP A 554 29.70 7.52 20.01
CA ASP A 554 30.64 6.49 20.43
C ASP A 554 29.93 5.13 20.42
N VAL A 555 30.70 4.05 20.38
CA VAL A 555 30.17 2.68 20.43
C VAL A 555 31.11 1.77 21.19
N ALA A 556 30.55 0.92 22.04
CA ALA A 556 31.26 -0.17 22.68
C ALA A 556 30.62 -1.51 22.29
N LEU A 557 31.47 -2.51 22.06
CA LEU A 557 31.06 -3.90 21.85
C LEU A 557 31.72 -4.78 22.91
N GLU A 558 30.93 -5.63 23.56
CA GLU A 558 31.45 -6.70 24.42
C GLU A 558 31.74 -7.97 23.60
N ASP A 559 32.70 -8.78 24.08
CA ASP A 559 32.99 -10.09 23.48
C ASP A 559 31.74 -10.95 23.39
N GLY A 560 31.56 -11.57 22.22
CA GLY A 560 30.36 -12.31 21.90
C GLY A 560 30.35 -13.70 22.53
N ALA A 561 29.15 -14.19 22.80
CA ALA A 561 28.91 -15.53 23.30
C ALA A 561 28.11 -16.36 22.29
N VAL A 562 28.44 -17.66 22.19
CA VAL A 562 27.65 -18.59 21.38
C VAL A 562 26.29 -18.82 22.05
N THR A 563 25.22 -18.50 21.33
CA THR A 563 23.82 -18.68 21.72
C THR A 563 23.08 -19.52 20.66
N GLY A 564 21.92 -20.09 21.02
CA GLY A 564 21.12 -20.93 20.10
C GLY A 564 21.50 -22.42 20.04
N ALA A 565 22.51 -22.87 20.79
CA ALA A 565 23.05 -24.22 20.74
C ALA A 565 22.20 -25.35 21.38
N LYS A 566 20.98 -25.08 21.86
CA LYS A 566 20.20 -26.11 22.58
C LYS A 566 19.75 -27.28 21.69
N ASN A 567 19.56 -27.04 20.39
CA ASN A 567 19.14 -28.06 19.40
C ASN A 567 19.85 -27.92 18.03
N SER A 568 20.86 -27.07 17.89
CA SER A 568 21.60 -26.85 16.64
C SER A 568 23.10 -26.80 16.89
N THR A 569 23.86 -27.30 15.91
CA THR A 569 25.32 -27.28 15.86
C THR A 569 25.81 -26.40 14.72
N ALA A 570 27.07 -25.97 14.77
CA ALA A 570 27.67 -25.19 13.69
C ALA A 570 27.63 -25.95 12.33
N THR A 571 27.66 -27.28 12.39
CA THR A 571 27.63 -28.18 11.23
C THR A 571 26.23 -28.56 10.73
N SER A 572 25.17 -28.21 11.46
CA SER A 572 23.78 -28.46 11.08
C SER A 572 23.09 -27.18 10.61
N GLN A 573 22.19 -26.60 11.40
CA GLN A 573 21.50 -25.35 11.03
C GLN A 573 22.36 -24.10 11.29
N GLY A 574 23.49 -24.25 11.98
CA GLY A 574 24.35 -23.15 12.41
C GLY A 574 24.09 -22.74 13.86
N VAL A 575 24.93 -21.87 14.37
CA VAL A 575 24.80 -21.26 15.71
C VAL A 575 24.84 -19.74 15.58
N THR A 576 24.52 -19.05 16.67
CA THR A 576 24.54 -17.59 16.70
C THR A 576 25.62 -17.10 17.66
N CYS A 577 26.44 -16.12 17.25
CA CYS A 577 27.22 -15.32 18.18
C CYS A 577 26.40 -14.08 18.56
N SER A 578 26.10 -13.91 19.85
CA SER A 578 25.42 -12.72 20.38
C SER A 578 26.43 -11.75 20.98
N PHE A 579 26.35 -10.48 20.60
CA PHE A 579 27.21 -9.41 21.10
C PHE A 579 26.35 -8.34 21.80
N GLN A 580 26.86 -7.72 22.86
CA GLN A 580 26.23 -6.55 23.46
C GLN A 580 26.85 -5.29 22.86
N LEU A 581 26.04 -4.51 22.16
CA LEU A 581 26.38 -3.19 21.63
C LEU A 581 25.84 -2.13 22.57
N THR A 582 26.72 -1.25 23.04
CA THR A 582 26.33 -0.07 23.83
C THR A 582 26.55 1.18 22.98
N ASN A 583 25.52 2.02 22.87
CA ASN A 583 25.73 3.41 22.42
C ASN A 583 26.37 4.18 23.58
N SER A 584 27.70 4.24 23.61
CA SER A 584 28.48 4.93 24.65
C SER A 584 28.62 6.44 24.41
N GLY A 585 27.96 6.96 23.37
CA GLY A 585 27.92 8.38 23.07
C GLY A 585 27.19 9.20 24.14
N THR A 586 27.19 10.52 23.95
CA THR A 586 26.45 11.46 24.80
C THR A 586 25.53 12.30 23.94
N TYR A 587 24.24 12.23 24.24
CA TYR A 587 23.22 13.04 23.60
C TYR A 587 23.33 14.51 24.03
N VAL A 588 23.30 15.41 23.06
CA VAL A 588 23.08 16.84 23.29
C VAL A 588 21.74 17.20 22.68
N ALA A 589 20.82 17.68 23.54
CA ALA A 589 19.50 18.11 23.10
C ALA A 589 19.62 19.22 22.06
N VAL A 590 18.88 19.06 20.98
CA VAL A 590 18.78 20.05 19.91
C VAL A 590 17.72 21.06 20.31
N ASP A 591 18.00 22.35 20.13
CA ASP A 591 17.00 23.41 20.30
C ASP A 591 15.98 23.31 19.14
N PRO A 592 14.69 23.02 19.41
CA PRO A 592 13.68 22.88 18.36
C PRO A 592 13.56 24.12 17.49
N ASP A 593 13.77 25.31 18.06
CA ASP A 593 13.71 26.58 17.32
C ASP A 593 14.91 26.75 16.38
N ALA A 594 16.05 26.10 16.68
CA ALA A 594 17.27 26.17 15.88
C ALA A 594 17.29 25.14 14.74
N ALA A 595 16.69 23.96 14.95
CA ALA A 595 16.73 22.85 13.99
C ALA A 595 15.75 23.00 12.82
N GLN A 596 14.82 23.96 12.88
CA GLN A 596 13.91 24.31 11.77
C GLN A 596 13.08 23.14 11.20
N HIS A 597 12.79 22.12 12.03
CA HIS A 597 11.79 21.11 11.67
C HIS A 597 10.37 21.72 11.72
N PRO A 598 9.39 21.15 10.98
CA PRO A 598 7.99 21.61 11.02
C PRO A 598 7.29 21.43 12.37
N GLU A 599 7.90 20.67 13.28
CA GLU A 599 7.44 20.40 14.64
C GLU A 599 8.63 20.04 15.55
N ASP A 600 8.37 19.87 16.84
CA ASP A 600 9.39 19.41 17.79
C ASP A 600 9.64 17.91 17.62
N VAL A 601 10.84 17.58 17.13
CA VAL A 601 11.25 16.20 16.82
C VAL A 601 12.26 15.64 17.84
N SER A 602 12.48 16.34 18.96
CA SER A 602 13.53 16.00 19.94
C SER A 602 13.43 14.56 20.46
N ALA A 603 12.21 14.02 20.56
CA ALA A 603 11.95 12.65 20.99
C ALA A 603 12.55 11.58 20.05
N PHE A 604 12.82 11.94 18.78
CA PHE A 604 13.27 11.02 17.73
C PHE A 604 14.77 11.15 17.41
N LEU A 605 15.48 12.12 18.02
CA LEU A 605 16.90 12.40 17.78
C LEU A 605 17.84 11.78 18.82
N GLY A 606 17.29 11.06 19.81
CA GLY A 606 18.04 10.51 20.94
C GLY A 606 18.74 9.17 20.66
N SER A 607 18.96 8.82 19.40
CA SER A 607 19.49 7.51 18.99
C SER A 607 20.57 7.66 17.92
N ASP A 608 21.34 6.60 17.75
CA ASP A 608 22.20 6.42 16.57
C ASP A 608 21.82 5.12 15.86
N VAL A 609 22.27 4.98 14.60
CA VAL A 609 22.22 3.73 13.84
C VAL A 609 23.64 3.25 13.65
N TYR A 610 23.88 1.97 13.91
CA TYR A 610 25.16 1.32 13.71
C TYR A 610 25.07 0.31 12.58
N ARG A 611 25.97 0.46 11.61
CA ARG A 611 26.18 -0.55 10.57
C ARG A 611 27.11 -1.64 11.05
N LEU A 612 26.65 -2.86 10.88
CA LEU A 612 27.34 -4.08 11.30
C LEU A 612 28.06 -4.71 10.10
N SER A 613 29.26 -5.23 10.34
CA SER A 613 29.97 -6.13 9.42
C SER A 613 30.57 -7.29 10.20
N ALA A 614 30.51 -8.51 9.66
CA ALA A 614 31.01 -9.70 10.32
C ALA A 614 31.97 -10.49 9.42
N GLU A 615 33.04 -11.00 10.01
CA GLU A 615 34.05 -11.84 9.36
C GLU A 615 34.36 -13.06 10.24
N VAL A 616 34.89 -14.12 9.62
CA VAL A 616 35.27 -15.34 10.34
C VAL A 616 36.65 -15.84 9.94
N GLU A 617 37.46 -16.12 10.96
CA GLU A 617 38.75 -16.80 10.82
C GLU A 617 38.61 -18.27 11.18
N GLY A 618 38.82 -19.14 10.19
CA GLY A 618 38.76 -20.59 10.35
C GLY A 618 38.43 -21.29 9.03
N ALA A 619 39.30 -22.18 8.56
CA ALA A 619 39.07 -22.88 7.30
C ALA A 619 37.74 -23.67 7.35
N GLY A 620 36.90 -23.50 6.32
CA GLY A 620 35.60 -24.16 6.20
C GLY A 620 34.47 -23.54 7.03
N TRP A 621 34.67 -22.37 7.65
CA TRP A 621 33.64 -21.63 8.37
C TRP A 621 33.01 -20.53 7.51
N ARG A 622 31.77 -20.17 7.82
CA ARG A 622 31.01 -19.08 7.18
C ARG A 622 30.25 -18.27 8.22
N VAL A 623 30.03 -16.99 7.93
CA VAL A 623 29.20 -16.09 8.73
C VAL A 623 28.21 -15.33 7.86
N ALA A 624 27.11 -14.89 8.48
CA ALA A 624 26.16 -13.96 7.89
C ALA A 624 25.54 -13.08 8.99
N LEU A 625 25.21 -11.85 8.66
CA LEU A 625 24.47 -10.95 9.56
C LEU A 625 22.97 -11.06 9.26
N PRO A 626 22.12 -11.55 10.17
CA PRO A 626 20.67 -11.50 9.97
C PRO A 626 20.18 -10.06 9.74
N ASN A 627 20.76 -9.12 10.48
CA ASN A 627 20.53 -7.69 10.32
C ASN A 627 21.85 -6.94 10.17
N ALA A 628 21.97 -6.10 9.15
CA ALA A 628 23.14 -5.25 8.93
C ALA A 628 23.07 -3.93 9.73
N LEU A 629 21.91 -3.59 10.28
CA LEU A 629 21.66 -2.36 11.01
C LEU A 629 21.19 -2.67 12.43
N VAL A 630 21.54 -1.79 13.36
CA VAL A 630 20.95 -1.77 14.71
C VAL A 630 20.86 -0.33 15.17
N THR A 631 19.76 0.03 15.83
CA THR A 631 19.63 1.34 16.47
C THR A 631 19.60 1.23 17.98
N ALA A 632 20.24 2.17 18.66
CA ALA A 632 20.30 2.26 20.11
C ALA A 632 20.24 3.72 20.55
N LYS A 633 19.41 4.01 21.56
CA LYS A 633 19.41 5.31 22.24
C LYS A 633 20.75 5.54 22.92
N PHE A 634 21.14 6.80 23.12
CA PHE A 634 22.35 7.12 23.90
C PHE A 634 22.29 6.48 25.30
N GLY A 635 23.31 5.70 25.65
CA GLY A 635 23.39 4.90 26.88
C GLY A 635 22.62 3.56 26.85
N GLU A 636 21.90 3.24 25.77
CA GLU A 636 21.20 1.96 25.62
C GLU A 636 22.16 0.84 25.20
N ILE A 637 21.88 -0.36 25.69
CA ILE A 637 22.53 -1.60 25.29
C ILE A 637 21.56 -2.41 24.42
N LYS A 638 22.00 -2.81 23.24
CA LYS A 638 21.29 -3.70 22.32
C LYS A 638 22.07 -4.99 22.11
N THR A 639 21.36 -6.11 22.02
CA THR A 639 21.97 -7.36 21.59
C THR A 639 21.93 -7.47 20.07
N THR A 640 23.07 -7.75 19.46
CA THR A 640 23.19 -8.02 18.02
C THR A 640 23.67 -9.45 17.78
N PHE A 641 23.39 -9.99 16.60
CA PHE A 641 23.57 -11.41 16.30
C PHE A 641 24.35 -11.62 15.01
N VAL A 642 25.25 -12.61 15.01
CA VAL A 642 25.94 -13.11 13.81
C VAL A 642 25.61 -14.58 13.66
N SER A 643 25.08 -14.98 12.50
CA SER A 643 24.92 -16.39 12.12
C SER A 643 26.27 -17.01 11.79
N VAL A 644 26.55 -18.20 12.31
CA VAL A 644 27.82 -18.89 12.15
C VAL A 644 27.57 -20.34 11.73
N GLY A 645 28.29 -20.81 10.72
CA GLY A 645 28.17 -22.16 10.19
C GLY A 645 29.53 -22.75 9.84
N ALA A 646 29.63 -24.07 9.88
CA ALA A 646 30.84 -24.83 9.61
C ALA A 646 30.57 -25.96 8.61
N ALA A 647 31.42 -26.09 7.60
CA ALA A 647 31.44 -27.26 6.73
C ALA A 647 31.84 -28.53 7.51
N SER A 648 31.52 -29.70 6.95
CA SER A 648 31.86 -31.00 7.56
C SER A 648 33.36 -31.21 7.74
N ASP A 649 34.20 -30.55 6.94
CA ASP A 649 35.67 -30.60 6.97
C ASP A 649 36.30 -29.34 7.60
N ALA A 650 35.49 -28.43 8.15
CA ALA A 650 35.96 -27.20 8.76
C ALA A 650 36.90 -27.46 9.95
N ALA A 651 37.76 -26.48 10.25
CA ALA A 651 38.63 -26.44 11.43
C ALA A 651 37.81 -26.61 12.72
N SER A 652 38.43 -27.15 13.78
CA SER A 652 37.74 -27.43 15.07
C SER A 652 37.18 -26.18 15.75
N THR A 653 37.80 -25.03 15.51
CA THR A 653 37.47 -23.74 16.10
C THR A 653 37.51 -22.64 15.06
N ALA A 654 36.74 -21.59 15.26
CA ALA A 654 36.79 -20.35 14.51
C ALA A 654 36.65 -19.14 15.43
N VAL A 655 37.13 -18.00 14.96
CA VAL A 655 36.94 -16.69 15.61
C VAL A 655 36.07 -15.84 14.70
N VAL A 656 34.91 -15.45 15.21
CA VAL A 656 34.00 -14.51 14.53
C VAL A 656 34.28 -13.13 15.05
N THR A 657 34.57 -12.18 14.16
CA THR A 657 34.75 -10.76 14.50
C THR A 657 33.53 -9.98 14.02
N LEU A 658 32.85 -9.31 14.96
CA LEU A 658 31.83 -8.32 14.64
C LEU A 658 32.44 -6.92 14.73
N LYS A 659 32.14 -6.07 13.76
CA LYS A 659 32.41 -4.63 13.81
C LYS A 659 31.10 -3.86 13.72
N ALA A 660 30.96 -2.83 14.55
CA ALA A 660 29.87 -1.85 14.49
C ALA A 660 30.46 -0.47 14.19
N THR A 661 29.86 0.27 13.26
CA THR A 661 30.28 1.62 12.85
C THR A 661 29.09 2.57 12.94
N SER A 662 29.25 3.74 13.55
CA SER A 662 28.17 4.75 13.60
C SER A 662 27.86 5.29 12.20
N GLU A 663 26.57 5.40 11.86
CA GLU A 663 26.12 6.06 10.64
C GLU A 663 26.15 7.59 10.75
N SER A 664 26.13 8.11 11.98
CA SER A 664 26.24 9.54 12.25
C SER A 664 27.70 10.03 12.24
N ASP A 665 28.65 9.21 12.68
CA ASP A 665 30.10 9.44 12.54
C ASP A 665 30.84 8.16 12.08
N PRO A 666 31.16 8.04 10.77
CA PRO A 666 31.84 6.86 10.23
C PRO A 666 33.26 6.61 10.78
N SER A 667 33.85 7.57 11.51
CA SER A 667 35.14 7.39 12.19
C SER A 667 35.02 6.63 13.52
N VAL A 668 33.81 6.57 14.08
CA VAL A 668 33.48 5.87 15.32
C VAL A 668 33.10 4.43 15.02
N ALA A 669 33.92 3.49 15.50
CA ALA A 669 33.67 2.07 15.35
C ALA A 669 34.25 1.25 16.51
N ALA A 670 33.63 0.11 16.80
CA ALA A 670 34.13 -0.89 17.73
C ALA A 670 34.14 -2.28 17.07
N SER A 671 34.98 -3.16 17.61
CA SER A 671 35.02 -4.57 17.23
C SER A 671 35.12 -5.47 18.45
N ALA A 672 34.49 -6.63 18.37
CA ALA A 672 34.52 -7.66 19.40
C ALA A 672 34.56 -9.05 18.76
N GLN A 673 35.00 -10.04 19.53
CA GLN A 673 35.18 -11.41 19.03
C GLN A 673 34.29 -12.41 19.74
N CYS A 674 33.93 -13.47 19.03
CA CYS A 674 33.21 -14.63 19.54
C CYS A 674 33.95 -15.89 19.08
N GLN A 675 34.37 -16.72 20.03
CA GLN A 675 35.00 -18.00 19.72
C GLN A 675 33.94 -19.09 19.57
N VAL A 676 34.00 -19.83 18.46
CA VAL A 676 33.03 -20.88 18.13
C VAL A 676 33.75 -22.20 17.92
N THR A 677 33.14 -23.28 18.42
CA THR A 677 33.62 -24.65 18.24
C THR A 677 32.70 -25.41 17.30
N LYS A 678 33.26 -26.28 16.46
CA LYS A 678 32.52 -27.01 15.42
C LYS A 678 31.41 -27.95 15.92
N SER A 679 31.50 -28.37 17.19
CA SER A 679 30.75 -29.46 17.84
C SER A 679 29.33 -29.66 17.33
#